data_AF-A0A947HP19-F1
#
_entry.id   AF-A0A947HP19-F1
#
_cell.length_a   1.000
_cell.length_b   1.000
_cell.length_c   1.000
_cell.angle_alpha   90.00
_cell.angle_beta   90.00
_cell.angle_gamma   90.00
#
_symmetry.space_group_name_H-M   'P 1'
#
loop_
_entity.id
_entity.type
_entity.pdbx_description
1 polymer ?
#
loop_
_entity_poly.entity_id
_entity_poly.type
_entity_poly.pdbx_seq_one_letter_code
_entity_poly.pdbx_strand_id
1 'polypeptide(L)'
;MVLPLALVATLLGSHPADPLHVIVQEVTPDRWIATVSDPARGSGRSGVSVPLPEGCDVESPGEPGEAEGHSAHAGGGWWHCQGGLTGLRVTGLDARRIALVRRVDQRGGEQSRVASATSPSVQFEMSPTSATPGGLLSYGRLGVEHILGGVDHLLFLIGLLVLVPAPRRLVTTITAFTLGHSVTLGAQALGAIKLDPAPVEALIALSLVFVAAEALRRAPEGATRFSPEVAAGTFGLLHGVGFAGALAEIGLPEHSVVTALLGFNLGVELGQLLFVIAALLLALGLRWSWPKALPTARLASGYVVGCAGAAWFWERTLLVFGVAFLCACGADDVSPEPPAQDASEDTSDVAAVDVADAAAPDTSGPDIVMPPGTCADYSPLRNLYFGDLHIHTGLSFDAWTYEVRTGPSDALAFAKGGAMKLPPLDRNGDGTRDVRLDRPLDFAAVTDHAELMAEVVSCTTPGNAAYSSTLCVAYREQGQLGLAKLAGVTFDPDPERYAEICGAVDCAAVVGDLWQRTQQAAAAADDATDACTFTAFVAYEYTAAPGGSNLHRNVIFRGDTVPALPITFFEAPTPDELWRALEQQCLDAGTGCDVLAIPHNSNWSNGNLFKVEAGPEGVVTGPGTADQVADATRRARLEPLVEIFQHKGDGECMNGFPGIANDELCSFEKIHAPGFQDCGEETGAGGAAGLGCLSKRDFVRNALAEGLRQETRFGVNPFEVGIIASTDTHAALAGNTGEQGYPGHLGLRDADAAGRLAKPGATPGSFVEGPGGLAAVWATENSREALFDALRRRETYGTSGPRMQVRFFGGALPEGLCADPQLLQKAYTTGVPMGGELTATAAGPRFLIQAIADPTSHPFARVQVIKGTLDASGEPVTRVVDVKVADDIVAPNAEACVLGKAPPPASGGFSEFCGEWTDPDFDPAVPALYYARVVERPSCRWSTWECNALPAEGRPAGCTDPRVEKLVAERAWTSPIWVAPE
;
A
#
# COMPACT_ATOMS: atom_id res chain seq x y z
N MET A 1 -45.13 30.99 6.26
CA MET A 1 -44.47 30.78 7.57
C MET A 1 -43.41 29.68 7.58
N VAL A 2 -43.31 28.79 6.58
CA VAL A 2 -42.37 27.65 6.59
C VAL A 2 -40.93 28.04 6.19
N LEU A 3 -40.74 28.95 5.24
CA LEU A 3 -39.41 29.43 4.80
C LEU A 3 -38.57 30.12 5.90
N PRO A 4 -39.10 31.06 6.71
CA PRO A 4 -38.30 31.71 7.76
C PRO A 4 -37.96 30.78 8.93
N LEU A 5 -38.71 29.69 9.13
CA LEU A 5 -38.43 28.68 10.16
C LEU A 5 -37.33 27.70 9.73
N ALA A 6 -37.28 27.33 8.44
CA ALA A 6 -36.18 26.55 7.87
C ALA A 6 -34.85 27.31 7.91
N LEU A 7 -34.87 28.64 7.69
CA LEU A 7 -33.68 29.50 7.76
C LEU A 7 -33.12 29.65 9.19
N VAL A 8 -33.99 29.60 10.21
CA VAL A 8 -33.59 29.58 11.62
C VAL A 8 -33.06 28.20 12.03
N ALA A 9 -33.60 27.12 11.46
CA ALA A 9 -33.10 25.76 11.70
C ALA A 9 -31.69 25.55 11.14
N THR A 10 -31.36 26.14 9.99
CA THR A 10 -29.98 26.13 9.44
C THR A 10 -28.97 26.95 10.25
N LEU A 11 -29.44 27.85 11.13
CA LEU A 11 -28.57 28.64 12.02
C LEU A 11 -28.31 27.94 13.37
N LEU A 12 -29.05 26.88 13.69
CA LEU A 12 -28.84 26.04 14.87
C LEU A 12 -27.88 24.89 14.51
N GLY A 13 -26.58 25.16 14.50
CA GLY A 13 -25.57 24.11 14.29
C GLY A 13 -25.60 23.02 15.37
N SER A 14 -25.52 21.74 14.96
CA SER A 14 -25.39 20.58 15.85
C SER A 14 -23.96 20.43 16.38
N HIS A 15 -23.81 19.78 17.53
CA HIS A 15 -22.50 19.40 18.08
C HIS A 15 -21.87 18.29 17.20
N PRO A 16 -20.59 18.41 16.77
CA PRO A 16 -19.81 17.24 16.38
C PRO A 16 -19.62 16.35 17.61
N ALA A 17 -19.80 15.04 17.46
CA ALA A 17 -19.68 14.09 18.56
C ALA A 17 -18.21 13.82 18.97
N ASP A 18 -17.25 14.07 18.07
CA ASP A 18 -15.83 13.85 18.36
C ASP A 18 -15.15 15.09 18.95
N PRO A 19 -14.50 14.96 20.12
CA PRO A 19 -13.73 16.03 20.72
C PRO A 19 -12.49 16.35 19.88
N LEU A 20 -12.06 17.61 19.92
CA LEU A 20 -10.76 18.00 19.34
C LEU A 20 -9.64 17.44 20.22
N HIS A 21 -8.61 16.82 19.64
CA HIS A 21 -7.53 16.22 20.41
C HIS A 21 -6.37 17.20 20.55
N VAL A 22 -5.88 17.39 21.77
CA VAL A 22 -4.63 18.10 22.08
C VAL A 22 -3.72 17.13 22.81
N ILE A 23 -2.69 16.62 22.14
CA ILE A 23 -1.74 15.68 22.72
C ILE A 23 -0.47 16.45 23.07
N VAL A 24 -0.01 16.36 24.31
CA VAL A 24 1.28 16.90 24.73
C VAL A 24 2.14 15.77 25.26
N GLN A 25 3.21 15.46 24.53
CA GLN A 25 4.07 14.32 24.79
C GLN A 25 5.45 14.78 25.25
N GLU A 26 5.95 14.17 26.33
CA GLU A 26 7.33 14.37 26.78
C GLU A 26 8.27 13.58 25.89
N VAL A 27 9.14 14.27 25.15
CA VAL A 27 10.09 13.64 24.21
C VAL A 27 11.43 13.35 24.88
N THR A 28 11.89 14.26 25.76
CA THR A 28 13.01 14.09 26.71
C THR A 28 12.67 14.79 28.02
N PRO A 29 13.37 14.56 29.14
CA PRO A 29 13.10 15.28 30.39
C PRO A 29 13.04 16.80 30.15
N ASP A 30 11.96 17.44 30.58
CA ASP A 30 11.68 18.88 30.40
C ASP A 30 11.46 19.34 28.94
N ARG A 31 11.37 18.45 27.94
CA ARG A 31 11.01 18.78 26.54
C ARG A 31 9.68 18.14 26.13
N TRP A 32 8.80 18.98 25.58
CA TRP A 32 7.43 18.62 25.25
C TRP A 32 7.10 19.00 23.82
N ILE A 33 6.38 18.13 23.11
CA ILE A 33 5.75 18.43 21.82
C ILE A 33 4.24 18.47 22.01
N ALA A 34 3.59 19.52 21.49
CA ALA A 34 2.14 19.64 21.48
C ALA A 34 1.58 19.44 20.06
N THR A 35 0.54 18.62 19.93
CA THR A 35 -0.14 18.32 18.67
C THR A 35 -1.63 18.57 18.84
N VAL A 36 -2.25 19.28 17.89
CA VAL A 36 -3.69 19.53 17.86
C VAL A 36 -4.29 18.85 16.63
N SER A 37 -5.33 18.05 16.82
CA SER A 37 -6.05 17.32 15.77
C SER A 37 -7.56 17.56 15.85
N ASP A 38 -8.17 18.02 14.74
CA ASP A 38 -9.62 18.29 14.62
C ASP A 38 -10.26 17.26 13.67
N PRO A 39 -10.86 16.17 14.20
CA PRO A 39 -11.41 15.09 13.39
C PRO A 39 -12.57 15.53 12.48
N ALA A 40 -13.26 16.62 12.82
CA ALA A 40 -14.41 17.13 12.06
C ALA A 40 -14.04 17.93 10.79
N ARG A 41 -12.76 18.27 10.55
CA ARG A 41 -12.36 19.17 9.45
C ARG A 41 -11.32 18.60 8.48
N GLY A 42 -10.79 17.40 8.71
CA GLY A 42 -9.62 16.93 7.96
C GLY A 42 -8.47 17.96 8.02
N SER A 43 -7.48 17.87 7.14
CA SER A 43 -6.22 18.67 7.19
C SER A 43 -6.35 20.21 7.05
N GLY A 44 -7.55 20.80 7.16
CA GLY A 44 -7.76 22.24 7.22
C GLY A 44 -7.36 22.84 8.58
N ARG A 45 -6.80 24.05 8.59
CA ARG A 45 -6.41 24.78 9.82
C ARG A 45 -7.60 24.93 10.77
N SER A 46 -7.57 24.23 11.91
CA SER A 46 -8.48 24.48 13.04
C SER A 46 -8.18 25.87 13.62
N GLY A 47 -9.19 26.71 13.83
CA GLY A 47 -9.03 28.00 14.52
C GLY A 47 -8.72 27.87 16.02
N VAL A 48 -8.31 26.68 16.47
CA VAL A 48 -7.97 26.31 17.84
C VAL A 48 -6.45 26.22 17.94
N SER A 49 -5.88 26.84 18.97
CA SER A 49 -4.45 26.89 19.21
C SER A 49 -4.12 26.69 20.68
N VAL A 50 -2.94 26.16 20.94
CA VAL A 50 -2.42 25.98 22.29
C VAL A 50 -1.26 26.96 22.49
N PRO A 51 -1.47 28.10 23.16
CA PRO A 51 -0.39 29.03 23.48
C PRO A 51 0.67 28.38 24.37
N LEU A 52 1.89 28.92 24.30
CA LEU A 52 3.02 28.53 25.14
C LEU A 52 2.60 28.53 26.63
N PRO A 53 2.77 27.41 27.35
CA PRO A 53 2.45 27.33 28.78
C PRO A 53 3.35 28.26 29.62
N GLU A 54 2.83 28.73 30.76
CA GLU A 54 3.62 29.54 31.70
C GLU A 54 4.79 28.72 32.26
N GLY A 55 6.01 29.27 32.17
CA GLY A 55 7.24 28.59 32.61
C GLY A 55 7.92 27.72 31.55
N CYS A 56 7.43 27.76 30.30
CA CYS A 56 8.05 27.09 29.15
C CYS A 56 8.60 28.12 28.15
N ASP A 57 9.68 27.76 27.45
CA ASP A 57 10.28 28.54 26.35
C ASP A 57 10.01 27.85 25.00
N VAL A 58 9.79 28.65 23.93
CA VAL A 58 9.66 28.14 22.55
C VAL A 58 11.04 27.78 22.03
N GLU A 59 11.20 26.56 21.53
CA GLU A 59 12.42 26.15 20.87
C GLU A 59 12.43 26.65 19.41
N SER A 60 13.48 27.40 19.01
CA SER A 60 13.64 27.81 17.60
C SER A 60 13.93 26.59 16.72
N PRO A 61 13.57 26.59 15.42
CA PRO A 61 13.85 25.47 14.52
C PRO A 61 15.35 25.48 14.16
N GLY A 62 16.18 25.06 15.10
CA GLY A 62 17.51 24.52 14.82
C GLY A 62 17.40 23.00 14.83
N GLU A 63 18.10 22.32 13.92
CA GLU A 63 18.31 20.86 14.00
C GLU A 63 18.61 20.47 15.45
N PRO A 64 17.81 19.61 16.11
CA PRO A 64 17.99 18.14 15.96
C PRO A 64 16.76 17.26 16.33
N GLY A 65 16.88 15.95 16.07
CA GLY A 65 16.34 14.90 16.95
C GLY A 65 15.06 14.21 16.51
N GLU A 66 15.18 12.91 16.25
CA GLU A 66 14.13 11.90 16.10
C GLU A 66 12.95 12.12 17.08
N ALA A 67 11.76 12.32 16.53
CA ALA A 67 10.50 12.02 17.19
C ALA A 67 9.50 11.56 16.12
N GLU A 68 9.02 10.33 16.31
CA GLU A 68 8.20 9.52 15.42
C GLU A 68 6.79 10.09 15.17
N GLY A 69 6.18 9.70 14.04
CA GLY A 69 4.72 9.62 13.93
C GLY A 69 4.04 10.73 13.11
N HIS A 70 3.44 10.33 11.99
CA HIS A 70 2.66 11.17 11.10
C HIS A 70 1.40 11.76 11.78
N SER A 71 1.32 13.08 11.89
CA SER A 71 0.05 13.81 11.81
C SER A 71 0.32 15.26 11.37
N ALA A 72 -0.45 15.75 10.40
CA ALA A 72 -0.32 17.13 9.92
C ALA A 72 -0.54 18.12 11.08
N HIS A 73 0.50 18.85 11.47
CA HIS A 73 0.48 19.75 12.62
C HIS A 73 -0.36 21.00 12.37
N ALA A 74 -1.63 20.97 12.73
CA ALA A 74 -2.47 22.16 12.83
C ALA A 74 -2.33 22.82 14.21
N GLY A 75 -1.16 23.38 14.54
CA GLY A 75 -1.07 24.44 15.56
C GLY A 75 -0.54 24.11 16.97
N GLY A 76 0.40 23.16 17.11
CA GLY A 76 1.22 23.01 18.31
C GLY A 76 2.72 23.04 18.00
N GLY A 77 3.55 23.39 18.97
CA GLY A 77 4.99 23.63 18.79
C GLY A 77 5.85 22.96 19.86
N TRP A 78 7.18 23.03 19.68
CA TRP A 78 8.17 22.47 20.60
C TRP A 78 8.41 23.40 21.79
N TRP A 79 8.32 22.84 23.00
CA TRP A 79 8.48 23.59 24.25
C TRP A 79 9.51 22.96 25.16
N HIS A 80 10.32 23.80 25.79
CA HIS A 80 11.18 23.43 26.90
C HIS A 80 10.61 23.99 28.20
N CYS A 81 10.22 23.12 29.14
CA CYS A 81 9.53 23.48 30.38
C CYS A 81 10.35 23.03 31.59
N GLN A 82 11.12 23.94 32.20
CA GLN A 82 11.95 23.59 33.37
C GLN A 82 11.07 23.26 34.60
N GLY A 83 11.10 21.99 35.03
CA GLY A 83 10.30 21.51 36.15
C GLY A 83 8.98 20.84 35.74
N GLY A 84 8.86 20.43 34.48
CA GLY A 84 7.71 19.68 33.94
C GLY A 84 6.48 20.53 33.59
N LEU A 85 5.61 19.95 32.75
CA LEU A 85 4.38 20.60 32.30
C LEU A 85 3.25 20.44 33.33
N THR A 86 2.93 21.52 34.05
CA THR A 86 1.94 21.54 35.14
C THR A 86 0.53 21.96 34.70
N GLY A 87 0.41 22.64 33.56
CA GLY A 87 -0.88 23.05 33.03
C GLY A 87 -0.79 23.57 31.60
N LEU A 88 -1.93 23.56 30.91
CA LEU A 88 -2.07 23.94 29.51
C LEU A 88 -3.34 24.75 29.32
N ARG A 89 -3.30 25.80 28.51
CA ARG A 89 -4.49 26.55 28.11
C ARG A 89 -4.80 26.27 26.65
N VAL A 90 -6.04 25.87 26.36
CA VAL A 90 -6.52 25.72 24.99
C VAL A 90 -7.33 26.96 24.61
N THR A 91 -7.03 27.56 23.47
CA THR A 91 -7.67 28.80 22.99
C THR A 91 -8.32 28.58 21.63
N GLY A 92 -9.37 29.34 21.33
CA GLY A 92 -10.14 29.19 20.07
C GLY A 92 -11.27 28.16 20.13
N LEU A 93 -11.53 27.57 21.31
CA LEU A 93 -12.72 26.73 21.53
C LEU A 93 -13.99 27.58 21.56
N ASP A 94 -14.95 27.23 20.71
CA ASP A 94 -16.30 27.80 20.76
C ASP A 94 -17.13 27.12 21.87
N ALA A 95 -18.26 27.72 22.26
CA ALA A 95 -19.13 27.18 23.31
C ALA A 95 -19.73 25.80 23.00
N ARG A 96 -19.51 25.28 21.78
CA ARG A 96 -20.04 24.02 21.26
C ARG A 96 -18.94 22.98 21.04
N ARG A 97 -17.68 23.23 21.42
CA ARG A 97 -16.59 22.26 21.27
C ARG A 97 -15.83 22.05 22.57
N ILE A 98 -15.45 20.81 22.80
CA ILE A 98 -14.54 20.39 23.87
C ILE A 98 -13.24 19.88 23.24
N ALA A 99 -12.12 20.11 23.93
CA ALA A 99 -10.84 19.53 23.58
C ALA A 99 -10.43 18.49 24.62
N LEU A 100 -10.10 17.29 24.17
CA LEU A 100 -9.45 16.29 25.00
C LEU A 100 -7.95 16.58 25.03
N VAL A 101 -7.45 17.02 26.18
CA VAL A 101 -6.03 17.29 26.40
C VAL A 101 -5.39 16.06 27.06
N ARG A 102 -4.50 15.39 26.33
CA ARG A 102 -3.77 14.20 26.76
C ARG A 102 -2.32 14.55 27.04
N ARG A 103 -1.85 14.33 28.26
CA ARG A 103 -0.43 14.42 28.64
C ARG A 103 0.16 13.02 28.71
N VAL A 104 1.21 12.77 27.94
CA VAL A 104 1.92 11.49 27.90
C VAL A 104 3.35 11.73 28.37
N ASP A 105 3.77 11.04 29.44
CA ASP A 105 5.17 11.03 29.90
C ASP A 105 5.99 9.93 29.20
N GLN A 106 7.32 10.02 29.26
CA GLN A 106 8.24 9.06 28.64
C GLN A 106 8.15 7.63 29.19
N ARG A 107 7.51 7.43 30.36
CA ARG A 107 7.36 6.12 31.00
C ARG A 107 5.99 5.50 30.72
N GLY A 108 5.22 6.08 29.79
CA GLY A 108 3.88 5.63 29.45
C GLY A 108 2.80 6.06 30.45
N GLY A 109 3.13 6.92 31.41
CA GLY A 109 2.17 7.52 32.33
C GLY A 109 1.31 8.56 31.61
N GLU A 110 0.00 8.34 31.63
CA GLU A 110 -0.95 9.15 30.90
C GLU A 110 -1.91 9.89 31.84
N GLN A 111 -2.12 11.19 31.57
CA GLN A 111 -3.17 11.98 32.21
C GLN A 111 -4.02 12.69 31.15
N SER A 112 -5.32 12.36 31.14
CA SER A 112 -6.30 12.97 30.24
C SER A 112 -7.22 13.91 31.00
N ARG A 113 -7.52 15.07 30.39
CA ARG A 113 -8.36 16.14 30.93
C ARG A 113 -9.14 16.81 29.82
N VAL A 114 -10.30 17.38 30.12
CA VAL A 114 -11.15 18.05 29.12
C VAL A 114 -11.06 19.56 29.29
N ALA A 115 -10.80 20.27 28.19
CA ALA A 115 -10.89 21.72 28.09
C ALA A 115 -12.17 22.12 27.34
N SER A 116 -12.81 23.20 27.76
CA SER A 116 -14.01 23.75 27.12
C SER A 116 -13.95 25.28 27.07
N ALA A 117 -14.86 25.92 26.33
CA ALA A 117 -14.93 27.38 26.30
C ALA A 117 -15.18 28.02 27.69
N THR A 118 -15.81 27.31 28.62
CA THR A 118 -16.06 27.78 29.99
C THR A 118 -14.96 27.39 30.98
N SER A 119 -14.09 26.45 30.61
CA SER A 119 -12.92 26.02 31.40
C SER A 119 -11.75 25.70 30.45
N PRO A 120 -11.08 26.72 29.88
CA PRO A 120 -10.07 26.54 28.84
C PRO A 120 -8.68 26.13 29.37
N SER A 121 -8.47 26.19 30.69
CA SER A 121 -7.21 25.84 31.36
C SER A 121 -7.31 24.47 32.03
N VAL A 122 -6.33 23.61 31.73
CA VAL A 122 -6.17 22.26 32.26
C VAL A 122 -4.95 22.22 33.17
N GLN A 123 -5.03 21.52 34.31
CA GLN A 123 -3.89 21.28 35.20
C GLN A 123 -3.59 19.77 35.30
N PHE A 124 -2.30 19.44 35.38
CA PHE A 124 -1.76 18.08 35.48
C PHE A 124 -1.08 17.89 36.84
N GLU A 125 -1.27 16.73 37.47
CA GLU A 125 -0.73 16.45 38.80
C GLU A 125 0.70 15.89 38.69
N MET A 126 1.64 16.47 39.44
CA MET A 126 3.02 15.98 39.51
C MET A 126 3.16 14.89 40.59
N SER A 127 3.39 13.64 40.15
CA SER A 127 3.69 12.41 40.92
C SER A 127 2.49 11.53 41.34
N PRO A 128 2.65 10.18 41.29
CA PRO A 128 1.55 9.23 41.43
C PRO A 128 1.29 8.92 42.90
N THR A 129 0.38 9.67 43.53
CA THR A 129 -0.23 9.21 44.78
C THR A 129 -1.62 9.81 44.91
N SER A 130 -2.58 8.93 45.22
CA SER A 130 -4.02 9.18 45.36
C SER A 130 -4.78 9.51 44.07
N ALA A 131 -5.17 8.46 43.35
CA ALA A 131 -6.40 8.47 42.58
C ALA A 131 -7.53 8.92 43.52
N THR A 132 -7.97 10.16 43.40
CA THR A 132 -9.31 10.52 43.85
C THR A 132 -10.25 9.87 42.82
N PRO A 133 -11.07 8.87 43.19
CA PRO A 133 -12.00 8.29 42.25
C PRO A 133 -12.88 9.43 41.74
N GLY A 134 -12.99 9.60 40.42
CA GLY A 134 -14.12 10.31 39.85
C GLY A 134 -15.38 9.60 40.33
N GLY A 135 -15.93 10.03 41.47
CA GLY A 135 -17.07 9.36 42.08
C GLY A 135 -18.30 9.46 41.18
N LEU A 136 -19.32 8.65 41.46
CA LEU A 136 -20.63 8.63 40.78
C LEU A 136 -21.20 10.03 40.46
N LEU A 137 -20.95 11.01 41.34
CA LEU A 137 -21.32 12.42 41.18
C LEU A 137 -20.64 13.15 40.02
N SER A 138 -19.36 12.87 39.76
CA SER A 138 -18.60 13.52 38.67
C SER A 138 -19.10 13.07 37.30
N TYR A 139 -19.27 11.76 37.11
CA TYR A 139 -19.89 11.19 35.90
C TYR A 139 -21.37 11.55 35.77
N GLY A 140 -22.10 11.64 36.90
CA GLY A 140 -23.47 12.15 36.90
C GLY A 140 -23.57 13.60 36.41
N ARG A 141 -22.64 14.47 36.80
CA ARG A 141 -22.58 15.83 36.27
C ARG A 141 -22.29 15.84 34.76
N LEU A 142 -21.36 15.01 34.30
CA LEU A 142 -21.05 14.87 32.87
C LEU A 142 -22.27 14.42 32.06
N GLY A 143 -23.06 13.48 32.56
CA GLY A 143 -24.30 13.05 31.91
C GLY A 143 -25.36 14.15 31.82
N VAL A 144 -25.49 15.00 32.84
CA VAL A 144 -26.38 16.17 32.81
C VAL A 144 -25.90 17.18 31.75
N GLU A 145 -24.61 17.50 31.75
CA GLU A 145 -24.00 18.46 30.81
C GLU A 145 -24.12 17.97 29.35
N HIS A 146 -23.97 16.66 29.12
CA HIS A 146 -24.14 16.04 27.80
C HIS A 146 -25.55 16.28 27.21
N ILE A 147 -26.61 16.02 27.99
CA ILE A 147 -27.98 16.22 27.51
C ILE A 147 -28.31 17.69 27.31
N LEU A 148 -27.87 18.56 28.22
CA LEU A 148 -28.16 20.00 28.12
C LEU A 148 -27.33 20.71 27.05
N GLY A 149 -26.16 20.17 26.70
CA GLY A 149 -25.33 20.66 25.59
C GLY A 149 -25.83 20.18 24.23
N GLY A 150 -26.33 18.94 24.14
CA GLY A 150 -26.75 18.34 22.88
C GLY A 150 -28.08 18.89 22.35
N VAL A 151 -28.02 19.77 21.34
CA VAL A 151 -29.21 20.35 20.69
C VAL A 151 -30.15 19.27 20.14
N ASP A 152 -29.61 18.19 19.58
CA ASP A 152 -30.35 17.05 19.03
C ASP A 152 -31.19 16.36 20.12
N HIS A 153 -30.61 16.17 21.32
CA HIS A 153 -31.30 15.61 22.47
C HIS A 153 -32.42 16.53 22.98
N LEU A 154 -32.18 17.85 23.02
CA LEU A 154 -33.18 18.82 23.43
C LEU A 154 -34.35 18.89 22.44
N LEU A 155 -34.07 18.85 21.14
CA LEU A 155 -35.10 18.80 20.10
C LEU A 155 -35.88 17.48 20.15
N PHE A 156 -35.22 16.37 20.44
CA PHE A 156 -35.88 15.08 20.68
C PHE A 156 -36.84 15.15 21.88
N LEU A 157 -36.41 15.71 23.01
CA LEU A 157 -37.25 15.91 24.20
C LEU A 157 -38.43 16.86 23.93
N ILE A 158 -38.23 17.94 23.17
CA ILE A 158 -39.31 18.82 22.71
C ILE A 158 -40.29 18.03 21.83
N GLY A 159 -39.79 17.18 20.91
CA GLY A 159 -40.60 16.30 20.09
C GLY A 159 -41.47 15.35 20.93
N LEU A 160 -40.87 14.70 21.95
CA LEU A 160 -41.59 13.83 22.88
C LEU A 160 -42.62 14.60 23.74
N LEU A 161 -42.31 15.83 24.15
CA LEU A 161 -43.23 16.68 24.90
C LEU A 161 -44.48 17.05 24.08
N VAL A 162 -44.32 17.24 22.77
CA VAL A 162 -45.45 17.48 21.85
C VAL A 162 -46.22 16.19 21.57
N LEU A 163 -45.51 15.06 21.43
CA LEU A 163 -46.09 13.75 21.13
C LEU A 163 -46.88 13.16 22.32
N VAL A 164 -46.37 13.32 23.55
CA VAL A 164 -46.92 12.70 24.77
C VAL A 164 -47.40 13.79 25.74
N PRO A 165 -48.69 14.19 25.68
CA PRO A 165 -49.20 15.31 26.48
C PRO A 165 -49.43 14.98 27.97
N ALA A 166 -49.30 13.71 28.37
CA ALA A 166 -49.54 13.26 29.74
C ALA A 166 -48.22 13.17 30.54
N PRO A 167 -48.04 13.95 31.62
CA PRO A 167 -46.75 14.08 32.30
C PRO A 167 -46.24 12.77 32.90
N ARG A 168 -47.13 11.92 33.45
CA ARG A 168 -46.75 10.59 33.97
C ARG A 168 -46.23 9.66 32.87
N ARG A 169 -46.87 9.71 31.70
CA ARG A 169 -46.52 8.88 30.54
C ARG A 169 -45.27 9.40 29.83
N LEU A 170 -45.06 10.71 29.87
CA LEU A 170 -43.85 11.35 29.36
C LEU A 170 -42.62 10.90 30.16
N VAL A 171 -42.72 10.88 31.50
CA VAL A 171 -41.62 10.37 32.36
C VAL A 171 -41.31 8.92 32.02
N THR A 172 -42.31 8.03 31.92
CA THR A 172 -42.05 6.63 31.55
C THR A 172 -41.45 6.46 30.15
N THR A 173 -41.78 7.36 29.22
CA THR A 173 -41.22 7.37 27.86
C THR A 173 -39.76 7.82 27.85
N ILE A 174 -39.42 8.84 28.64
CA ILE A 174 -38.03 9.33 28.80
C ILE A 174 -37.17 8.25 29.45
N THR A 175 -37.64 7.63 30.53
CA THR A 175 -36.91 6.55 31.20
C THR A 175 -36.70 5.35 30.26
N ALA A 176 -37.67 5.02 29.40
CA ALA A 176 -37.50 3.96 28.40
C ALA A 176 -36.38 4.28 27.39
N PHE A 177 -36.26 5.54 26.95
CA PHE A 177 -35.15 6.00 26.11
C PHE A 177 -33.80 5.84 26.83
N THR A 178 -33.69 6.28 28.08
CA THR A 178 -32.45 6.19 28.86
C THR A 178 -32.02 4.75 29.09
N LEU A 179 -32.98 3.84 29.32
CA LEU A 179 -32.69 2.41 29.45
C LEU A 179 -32.16 1.82 28.14
N GLY A 180 -32.77 2.13 27.00
CA GLY A 180 -32.26 1.72 25.69
C GLY A 180 -30.86 2.26 25.43
N HIS A 181 -30.65 3.55 25.68
CA HIS A 181 -29.36 4.23 25.55
C HIS A 181 -28.28 3.59 26.43
N SER A 182 -28.60 3.24 27.67
CA SER A 182 -27.68 2.62 28.61
C SER A 182 -27.19 1.25 28.12
N VAL A 183 -28.05 0.48 27.45
CA VAL A 183 -27.75 -0.88 26.97
C VAL A 183 -26.70 -0.84 25.86
N THR A 184 -26.90 -0.03 24.83
CA THR A 184 -25.97 0.03 23.70
C THR A 184 -24.69 0.78 24.03
N LEU A 185 -24.76 1.84 24.85
CA LEU A 185 -23.59 2.51 25.40
C LEU A 185 -22.72 1.53 26.20
N GLY A 186 -23.34 0.73 27.06
CA GLY A 186 -22.64 -0.31 27.83
C GLY A 186 -22.07 -1.42 26.95
N ALA A 187 -22.80 -1.89 25.94
CA ALA A 187 -22.34 -2.95 25.04
C ALA A 187 -21.12 -2.53 24.22
N GLN A 188 -21.09 -1.29 23.73
CA GLN A 188 -19.97 -0.77 22.97
C GLN A 188 -18.77 -0.39 23.87
N ALA A 189 -19.02 0.17 25.06
CA ALA A 189 -17.97 0.44 26.05
C ALA A 189 -17.27 -0.82 26.58
N LEU A 190 -17.99 -1.96 26.62
CA LEU A 190 -17.42 -3.27 26.97
C LEU A 190 -16.82 -4.01 25.76
N GLY A 191 -16.82 -3.41 24.58
CA GLY A 191 -16.27 -3.99 23.34
C GLY A 191 -17.11 -5.12 22.73
N ALA A 192 -18.35 -5.33 23.19
CA ALA A 192 -19.22 -6.39 22.67
C ALA A 192 -19.82 -6.07 21.30
N ILE A 193 -19.90 -4.78 20.93
CA ILE A 193 -20.41 -4.30 19.64
C ILE A 193 -19.50 -3.18 19.15
N LYS A 194 -19.08 -3.20 17.88
CA LYS A 194 -18.35 -2.12 17.20
C LYS A 194 -19.16 -1.65 15.99
N LEU A 195 -19.62 -0.41 16.01
CA LEU A 195 -20.41 0.19 14.94
C LEU A 195 -19.81 1.54 14.58
N ASP A 196 -19.72 1.83 13.29
CA ASP A 196 -19.23 3.11 12.79
C ASP A 196 -20.19 4.25 13.17
N PRO A 197 -19.71 5.38 13.73
CA PRO A 197 -20.56 6.47 14.17
C PRO A 197 -21.36 7.14 13.03
N ALA A 198 -20.78 7.29 11.85
CA ALA A 198 -21.37 8.04 10.74
C ALA A 198 -22.78 7.55 10.29
N PRO A 199 -23.01 6.26 9.99
CA PRO A 199 -24.35 5.77 9.66
C PRO A 199 -25.32 5.87 10.85
N VAL A 200 -24.83 5.72 12.07
CA VAL A 200 -25.64 5.82 13.30
C VAL A 200 -26.15 7.24 13.50
N GLU A 201 -25.31 8.26 13.29
CA GLU A 201 -25.68 9.68 13.40
C GLU A 201 -26.76 10.10 12.39
N ALA A 202 -26.72 9.54 11.17
CA ALA A 202 -27.78 9.73 10.19
C ALA A 202 -29.11 9.12 10.70
N LEU A 203 -29.09 7.91 11.25
CA LEU A 203 -30.28 7.28 11.83
C LEU A 203 -30.82 8.02 13.06
N ILE A 204 -29.94 8.62 13.87
CA ILE A 204 -30.31 9.52 14.97
C ILE A 204 -31.07 10.73 14.42
N ALA A 205 -30.59 11.39 13.37
CA ALA A 205 -31.30 12.51 12.75
C ALA A 205 -32.66 12.10 12.15
N LEU A 206 -32.73 10.91 11.55
CA LEU A 206 -33.98 10.34 11.03
C LEU A 206 -35.01 10.09 12.15
N SER A 207 -34.58 9.74 13.36
CA SER A 207 -35.47 9.56 14.51
C SER A 207 -36.21 10.86 14.90
N LEU A 208 -35.59 12.03 14.73
CA LEU A 208 -36.24 13.33 14.96
C LEU A 208 -37.36 13.60 13.94
N VAL A 209 -37.12 13.26 12.68
CA VAL A 209 -38.13 13.36 11.61
C VAL A 209 -39.33 12.47 11.93
N PHE A 210 -39.07 11.24 12.39
CA PHE A 210 -40.11 10.31 12.80
C PHE A 210 -40.95 10.85 13.96
N VAL A 211 -40.31 11.32 15.04
CA VAL A 211 -41.03 11.87 16.21
C VAL A 211 -41.84 13.10 15.84
N ALA A 212 -41.29 14.00 15.01
CA ALA A 212 -42.02 15.17 14.52
C ALA A 212 -43.22 14.80 13.65
N ALA A 213 -43.06 13.83 12.75
CA ALA A 213 -44.14 13.36 11.89
C ALA A 213 -45.28 12.75 12.71
N GLU A 214 -44.98 11.93 13.72
CA GLU A 214 -45.98 11.38 14.63
C GLU A 214 -46.64 12.46 15.49
N ALA A 215 -45.87 13.44 15.99
CA ALA A 215 -46.39 14.52 16.82
C ALA A 215 -47.33 15.49 16.07
N LEU A 216 -47.15 15.63 14.74
CA LEU A 216 -47.95 16.50 13.88
C LEU A 216 -49.16 15.80 13.23
N ARG A 217 -49.22 14.46 13.27
CA ARG A 217 -50.35 13.69 12.73
C ARG A 217 -51.61 13.93 13.56
N ARG A 218 -52.67 14.39 12.91
CA ARG A 218 -54.03 14.47 13.49
C ARG A 218 -54.72 13.11 13.36
N ALA A 219 -54.24 12.10 14.07
CA ALA A 219 -54.94 10.83 14.16
C ALA A 219 -56.08 10.92 15.20
N PRO A 220 -57.25 10.30 14.97
CA PRO A 220 -58.24 10.08 16.01
C PRO A 220 -57.61 9.29 17.17
N GLU A 221 -58.01 9.59 18.40
CA GLU A 221 -57.47 8.97 19.62
C GLU A 221 -57.37 7.44 19.47
N GLY A 222 -56.14 6.92 19.56
CA GLY A 222 -55.86 5.48 19.60
C GLY A 222 -55.15 4.86 18.38
N ALA A 223 -54.80 5.63 17.34
CA ALA A 223 -54.10 5.08 16.17
C ALA A 223 -52.66 5.60 16.01
N THR A 224 -51.79 5.34 16.99
CA THR A 224 -50.35 5.13 16.72
C THR A 224 -50.12 3.62 16.67
N ARG A 225 -49.52 3.08 15.58
CA ARG A 225 -49.21 1.63 15.49
C ARG A 225 -48.14 1.17 16.51
N PHE A 226 -47.50 2.11 17.21
CA PHE A 226 -46.45 1.87 18.19
C PHE A 226 -46.73 2.60 19.50
N SER A 227 -46.39 1.98 20.63
CA SER A 227 -46.38 2.63 21.93
C SER A 227 -45.22 3.64 22.00
N PRO A 228 -45.44 4.90 22.40
CA PRO A 228 -44.40 5.92 22.54
C PRO A 228 -43.20 5.45 23.36
N GLU A 229 -43.43 4.63 24.37
CA GLU A 229 -42.42 4.04 25.24
C GLU A 229 -41.48 3.08 24.47
N VAL A 230 -42.02 2.26 23.56
CA VAL A 230 -41.23 1.33 22.74
C VAL A 230 -40.46 2.08 21.66
N ALA A 231 -41.07 3.09 21.03
CA ALA A 231 -40.39 3.94 20.06
C ALA A 231 -39.21 4.68 20.72
N ALA A 232 -39.44 5.30 21.87
CA ALA A 232 -38.41 6.00 22.63
C ALA A 232 -37.29 5.05 23.09
N GLY A 233 -37.61 3.84 23.58
CA GLY A 233 -36.59 2.84 23.90
C GLY A 233 -35.75 2.40 22.71
N THR A 234 -36.37 2.24 21.53
CA THR A 234 -35.66 1.89 20.28
C THR A 234 -34.75 3.01 19.82
N PHE A 235 -35.19 4.26 19.90
CA PHE A 235 -34.32 5.41 19.63
C PHE A 235 -33.21 5.53 20.66
N GLY A 236 -33.48 5.21 21.93
CA GLY A 236 -32.47 5.10 22.97
C GLY A 236 -31.34 4.15 22.55
N LEU A 237 -31.68 2.94 22.09
CA LEU A 237 -30.68 1.97 21.60
C LEU A 237 -29.80 2.57 20.48
N LEU A 238 -30.38 3.27 19.52
CA LEU A 238 -29.62 3.92 18.44
C LEU A 238 -28.73 5.06 18.96
N HIS A 239 -29.24 5.89 19.88
CA HIS A 239 -28.51 7.03 20.41
C HIS A 239 -27.33 6.60 21.30
N GLY A 240 -27.45 5.48 22.02
CA GLY A 240 -26.36 4.99 22.88
C GLY A 240 -25.11 4.53 22.13
N VAL A 241 -25.25 4.16 20.85
CA VAL A 241 -24.13 3.81 19.96
C VAL A 241 -23.37 5.07 19.51
N GLY A 242 -24.08 6.16 19.20
CA GLY A 242 -23.49 7.40 18.70
C GLY A 242 -22.57 8.12 19.69
N PHE A 243 -22.60 7.77 20.97
CA PHE A 243 -21.77 8.38 22.02
C PHE A 243 -20.71 7.44 22.62
N ALA A 244 -20.79 6.14 22.36
CA ALA A 244 -19.90 5.17 22.99
C ALA A 244 -18.47 5.20 22.45
N GLY A 245 -18.27 5.61 21.19
CA GLY A 245 -16.94 5.89 20.62
C GLY A 245 -16.21 6.98 21.40
N ALA A 246 -16.89 8.11 21.64
CA ALA A 246 -16.35 9.21 22.43
C ALA A 246 -16.06 8.82 23.89
N LEU A 247 -16.89 7.98 24.53
CA LEU A 247 -16.68 7.58 25.92
C LEU A 247 -15.55 6.56 26.10
N ALA A 248 -15.30 5.69 25.11
CA ALA A 248 -14.15 4.78 25.08
C ALA A 248 -12.82 5.55 24.95
N GLU A 249 -12.82 6.67 24.24
CA GLU A 249 -11.65 7.53 24.00
C GLU A 249 -11.39 8.56 25.12
N ILE A 250 -12.41 8.94 25.90
CA ILE A 250 -12.29 9.80 27.10
C ILE A 250 -11.57 9.08 28.26
N GLY A 251 -11.41 7.75 28.18
CA GLY A 251 -10.66 6.94 29.14
C GLY A 251 -11.49 6.60 30.39
N LEU A 252 -12.22 5.49 30.34
CA LEU A 252 -12.83 4.92 31.55
C LEU A 252 -11.74 4.17 32.34
N PRO A 253 -11.60 4.41 33.66
CA PRO A 253 -10.65 3.65 34.46
C PRO A 253 -11.01 2.16 34.39
N GLU A 254 -10.07 1.29 34.01
CA GLU A 254 -10.30 -0.15 33.83
C GLU A 254 -10.93 -0.82 35.06
N HIS A 255 -10.76 -0.22 36.25
CA HIS A 255 -11.29 -0.72 37.52
C HIS A 255 -12.63 -0.10 37.98
N SER A 256 -13.26 0.83 37.24
CA SER A 256 -14.52 1.47 37.67
C SER A 256 -15.55 1.77 36.56
N VAL A 257 -15.39 1.17 35.37
CA VAL A 257 -16.27 1.29 34.19
C VAL A 257 -17.76 1.25 34.55
N VAL A 258 -18.20 0.29 35.38
CA VAL A 258 -19.61 0.12 35.76
C VAL A 258 -20.13 1.32 36.56
N THR A 259 -19.34 1.87 37.48
CA THR A 259 -19.72 3.03 38.31
C THR A 259 -19.76 4.30 37.47
N ALA A 260 -18.86 4.44 36.50
CA ALA A 260 -18.85 5.57 35.57
C ALA A 260 -20.05 5.54 34.63
N LEU A 261 -20.37 4.37 34.03
CA LEU A 261 -21.55 4.17 33.19
C LEU A 261 -22.85 4.39 33.97
N LEU A 262 -22.94 3.90 35.21
CA LEU A 262 -24.10 4.13 36.07
C LEU A 262 -24.26 5.62 36.40
N GLY A 263 -23.17 6.29 36.79
CA GLY A 263 -23.18 7.72 37.10
C GLY A 263 -23.61 8.55 35.91
N PHE A 264 -23.02 8.31 34.74
CA PHE A 264 -23.33 9.00 33.50
C PHE A 264 -24.81 8.85 33.11
N ASN A 265 -25.36 7.62 33.10
CA ASN A 265 -26.76 7.40 32.73
C ASN A 265 -27.76 7.98 33.75
N LEU A 266 -27.43 7.98 35.05
CA LEU A 266 -28.22 8.71 36.06
C LEU A 266 -28.20 10.23 35.81
N GLY A 267 -27.06 10.75 35.35
CA GLY A 267 -26.91 12.14 34.92
C GLY A 267 -27.78 12.48 33.72
N VAL A 268 -27.79 11.61 32.70
CA VAL A 268 -28.62 11.73 31.49
C VAL A 268 -30.10 11.83 31.87
N GLU A 269 -30.62 10.88 32.66
CA GLU A 269 -32.03 10.89 33.10
C GLU A 269 -32.36 12.20 33.84
N LEU A 270 -31.49 12.62 34.76
CA LEU A 270 -31.68 13.86 35.53
C LEU A 270 -31.71 15.09 34.60
N GLY A 271 -30.80 15.19 33.64
CA GLY A 271 -30.74 16.28 32.67
C GLY A 271 -32.00 16.37 31.82
N GLN A 272 -32.50 15.22 31.33
CA GLN A 272 -33.74 15.15 30.54
C GLN A 272 -34.95 15.59 31.36
N LEU A 273 -35.07 15.12 32.61
CA LEU A 273 -36.17 15.49 33.50
C LEU A 273 -36.15 16.98 33.86
N LEU A 274 -34.98 17.55 34.16
CA LEU A 274 -34.82 18.98 34.45
C LEU A 274 -35.29 19.85 33.28
N PHE A 275 -34.87 19.50 32.06
CA PHE A 275 -35.28 20.22 30.86
C PHE A 275 -36.79 20.14 30.62
N VAL A 276 -37.37 18.94 30.74
CA VAL A 276 -38.82 18.73 30.55
C VAL A 276 -39.65 19.48 31.58
N ILE A 277 -39.21 19.52 32.85
CA ILE A 277 -39.88 20.31 33.89
C ILE A 277 -39.83 21.81 33.54
N ALA A 278 -38.68 22.32 33.12
CA ALA A 278 -38.54 23.72 32.71
C ALA A 278 -39.45 24.05 31.51
N ALA A 279 -39.50 23.18 30.50
CA ALA A 279 -40.36 23.34 29.33
C ALA A 279 -41.86 23.29 29.70
N LEU A 280 -42.27 22.40 30.61
CA LEU A 280 -43.64 22.32 31.11
C LEU A 280 -44.04 23.57 31.90
N LEU A 281 -43.15 24.11 32.74
CA LEU A 281 -43.39 25.36 33.48
C LEU A 281 -43.52 26.56 32.54
N LEU A 282 -42.68 26.63 31.50
CA LEU A 282 -42.80 27.64 30.45
C LEU A 282 -44.13 27.52 29.70
N ALA A 283 -44.53 26.30 29.33
CA ALA A 283 -45.81 26.05 28.68
C ALA A 283 -47.01 26.42 29.56
N LEU A 284 -46.93 26.19 30.87
CA LEU A 284 -47.95 26.59 31.84
C LEU A 284 -48.04 28.12 31.98
N GLY A 285 -46.90 28.81 32.03
CA GLY A 285 -46.82 30.26 32.01
C GLY A 285 -47.38 30.87 30.72
N LEU A 286 -47.04 30.29 29.56
CA LEU A 286 -47.59 30.70 28.26
C LEU A 286 -49.09 30.45 28.16
N ARG A 287 -49.59 29.34 28.71
CA ARG A 287 -51.02 29.03 28.77
C ARG A 287 -51.78 30.05 29.61
N TRP A 288 -51.21 30.49 30.72
CA TRP A 288 -51.84 31.45 31.62
C TRP A 288 -51.82 32.86 31.03
N SER A 289 -50.68 33.29 30.50
CA SER A 289 -50.51 34.63 29.93
C SER A 289 -51.19 34.76 28.57
N TRP A 290 -51.00 33.80 27.65
CA TRP A 290 -51.48 33.84 26.26
C TRP A 290 -52.08 32.49 25.81
N PRO A 291 -53.32 32.14 26.25
CA PRO A 291 -53.92 30.83 26.00
C PRO A 291 -54.11 30.48 24.52
N LYS A 292 -54.25 31.49 23.65
CA LYS A 292 -54.37 31.31 22.20
C LYS A 292 -53.04 30.99 21.50
N ALA A 293 -51.90 31.23 22.15
CA ALA A 293 -50.57 30.98 21.57
C ALA A 293 -50.14 29.52 21.69
N LEU A 294 -50.67 28.77 22.66
CA LEU A 294 -50.21 27.41 22.97
C LEU A 294 -50.43 26.39 21.83
N PRO A 295 -51.58 26.35 21.13
CA PRO A 295 -51.75 25.43 19.99
C PRO A 295 -50.81 25.76 18.84
N THR A 296 -50.58 27.05 18.57
CA THR A 296 -49.65 27.53 17.54
C THR A 296 -48.21 27.20 17.91
N ALA A 297 -47.83 27.36 19.19
CA ALA A 297 -46.49 27.03 19.68
C ALA A 297 -46.19 25.53 19.60
N ARG A 298 -47.18 24.66 19.90
CA ARG A 298 -47.04 23.20 19.73
C ARG A 298 -46.84 22.80 18.28
N LEU A 299 -47.67 23.36 17.38
CA LEU A 299 -47.56 23.11 15.95
C LEU A 299 -46.21 23.59 15.40
N ALA A 300 -45.80 24.81 15.78
CA ALA A 300 -44.51 25.38 15.39
C ALA A 300 -43.33 24.51 15.88
N SER A 301 -43.38 24.03 17.12
CA SER A 301 -42.32 23.16 17.69
C SER A 301 -42.17 21.85 16.91
N GLY A 302 -43.28 21.21 16.53
CA GLY A 302 -43.22 19.99 15.71
C GLY A 302 -42.60 20.23 14.33
N TYR A 303 -42.90 21.37 13.68
CA TYR A 303 -42.27 21.73 12.40
C TYR A 303 -40.78 22.05 12.56
N VAL A 304 -40.38 22.73 13.65
CA VAL A 304 -38.94 23.01 13.92
C VAL A 304 -38.16 21.70 14.06
N VAL A 305 -38.64 20.78 14.90
CA VAL A 305 -37.98 19.49 15.13
C VAL A 305 -37.88 18.68 13.84
N GLY A 306 -38.96 18.61 13.06
CA GLY A 306 -38.98 17.85 11.81
C GLY A 306 -38.09 18.45 10.72
N CYS A 307 -38.08 19.78 10.57
CA CYS A 307 -37.22 20.47 9.60
C CYS A 307 -35.73 20.36 9.97
N ALA A 308 -35.38 20.52 11.25
CA ALA A 308 -34.01 20.35 11.72
C ALA A 308 -33.53 18.91 11.54
N GLY A 309 -34.34 17.93 11.94
CA GLY A 309 -34.04 16.51 11.75
C GLY A 309 -33.85 16.14 10.27
N ALA A 310 -34.69 16.67 9.38
CA ALA A 310 -34.56 16.40 7.94
C ALA A 310 -33.32 17.05 7.33
N ALA A 311 -32.97 18.27 7.75
CA ALA A 311 -31.76 18.95 7.30
C ALA A 311 -30.50 18.19 7.73
N TRP A 312 -30.41 17.80 9.01
CA TRP A 312 -29.28 17.03 9.53
C TRP A 312 -29.21 15.61 8.96
N PHE A 313 -30.36 14.97 8.71
CA PHE A 313 -30.37 13.68 8.05
C PHE A 313 -29.74 13.78 6.65
N TRP A 314 -30.13 14.80 5.87
CA TRP A 314 -29.54 15.03 4.55
C TRP A 314 -28.06 15.39 4.64
N GLU A 315 -27.65 16.27 5.55
CA GLU A 315 -26.25 16.63 5.76
C GLU A 315 -25.38 15.41 6.10
N ARG A 316 -25.81 14.59 7.07
CA ARG A 316 -25.07 13.40 7.52
C ARG A 316 -25.08 12.30 6.47
N THR A 317 -26.18 12.13 5.74
CA THR A 317 -26.24 11.22 4.59
C THR A 317 -25.31 11.70 3.47
N LEU A 318 -25.21 13.00 3.22
CA LEU A 318 -24.24 13.57 2.27
C LEU A 318 -22.80 13.50 2.80
N LEU A 319 -22.54 13.40 4.09
CA LEU A 319 -21.19 13.08 4.58
C LEU A 319 -20.85 11.60 4.39
N VAL A 320 -21.85 10.72 4.53
CA VAL A 320 -21.71 9.27 4.25
C VAL A 320 -21.55 8.98 2.75
N PHE A 321 -22.18 9.76 1.86
CA PHE A 321 -22.23 9.49 0.41
C PHE A 321 -21.60 10.58 -0.49
N GLY A 322 -21.40 11.79 0.00
CA GLY A 322 -21.11 13.01 -0.78
C GLY A 322 -19.64 13.39 -0.90
N VAL A 323 -18.75 12.40 -0.93
CA VAL A 323 -17.46 12.55 -1.62
C VAL A 323 -17.64 12.35 -3.15
N ALA A 324 -18.86 12.03 -3.62
CA ALA A 324 -19.11 11.63 -5.01
C ALA A 324 -19.88 12.62 -5.91
N PHE A 325 -20.43 13.75 -5.42
CA PHE A 325 -21.48 14.47 -6.19
C PHE A 325 -21.21 15.93 -6.62
N LEU A 326 -20.09 16.57 -6.26
CA LEU A 326 -19.87 17.99 -6.57
C LEU A 326 -19.03 18.30 -7.84
N CYS A 327 -18.58 17.30 -8.60
CA CYS A 327 -17.84 17.53 -9.85
C CYS A 327 -18.69 17.53 -11.15
N ALA A 328 -20.02 17.47 -11.05
CA ALA A 328 -20.90 17.40 -12.22
C ALA A 328 -21.92 18.55 -12.21
N CYS A 329 -21.52 19.79 -12.53
CA CYS A 329 -22.35 20.81 -13.21
C CYS A 329 -21.62 22.17 -13.34
N GLY A 330 -21.44 22.62 -14.58
CA GLY A 330 -20.97 23.96 -15.00
C GLY A 330 -20.24 23.87 -16.35
N ALA A 331 -20.94 23.73 -17.49
CA ALA A 331 -21.51 24.81 -18.34
C ALA A 331 -20.42 25.72 -18.94
N ASP A 332 -20.36 26.10 -20.21
CA ASP A 332 -20.97 25.76 -21.51
C ASP A 332 -20.10 26.51 -22.55
N ASP A 333 -20.04 25.99 -23.78
CA ASP A 333 -19.75 26.62 -25.10
C ASP A 333 -18.94 27.94 -25.21
N VAL A 334 -17.93 27.95 -26.09
CA VAL A 334 -17.87 28.79 -27.33
C VAL A 334 -16.67 28.33 -28.19
N SER A 335 -16.93 27.78 -29.37
CA SER A 335 -16.00 27.78 -30.52
C SER A 335 -16.29 28.98 -31.43
N PRO A 336 -15.28 29.50 -32.16
CA PRO A 336 -15.36 29.34 -33.61
C PRO A 336 -14.00 29.15 -34.31
N GLU A 337 -14.05 28.46 -35.45
CA GLU A 337 -13.00 28.21 -36.46
C GLU A 337 -13.17 29.19 -37.67
N PRO A 338 -12.34 29.17 -38.74
CA PRO A 338 -10.99 29.73 -38.93
C PRO A 338 -10.96 30.83 -40.04
N PRO A 339 -9.76 31.24 -40.55
CA PRO A 339 -9.56 31.06 -41.99
C PRO A 339 -8.15 30.62 -42.43
N ALA A 340 -8.12 30.01 -43.61
CA ALA A 340 -6.95 29.55 -44.36
C ALA A 340 -6.13 30.68 -45.04
N GLN A 341 -4.84 30.43 -45.29
CA GLN A 341 -4.21 30.51 -46.64
C GLN A 341 -2.68 30.24 -46.63
N ASP A 342 -2.28 29.35 -47.54
CA ASP A 342 -1.04 29.22 -48.35
C ASP A 342 0.30 29.83 -47.90
N ALA A 343 1.37 29.02 -47.96
CA ALA A 343 2.48 29.21 -48.91
C ALA A 343 3.51 28.05 -48.88
N SER A 344 3.61 27.37 -50.04
CA SER A 344 4.81 26.87 -50.75
C SER A 344 6.00 26.21 -50.03
N GLU A 345 6.24 24.96 -50.44
CA GLU A 345 7.52 24.40 -50.96
C GLU A 345 8.84 24.98 -50.45
N ASP A 346 9.66 24.14 -49.80
CA ASP A 346 11.03 23.94 -50.28
C ASP A 346 11.55 22.54 -49.94
N THR A 347 12.15 21.90 -50.93
CA THR A 347 12.78 20.58 -50.91
C THR A 347 14.29 20.75 -51.01
N SER A 348 15.08 20.06 -50.19
CA SER A 348 16.38 19.52 -50.63
C SER A 348 17.01 18.59 -49.59
N ASP A 349 17.10 17.32 -49.98
CA ASP A 349 18.27 16.43 -49.95
C ASP A 349 19.31 16.59 -48.83
N VAL A 350 19.43 15.53 -48.01
CA VAL A 350 20.71 15.17 -47.38
C VAL A 350 21.04 13.72 -47.74
N ALA A 351 22.17 13.60 -48.44
CA ALA A 351 22.75 12.38 -48.95
C ALA A 351 23.25 11.44 -47.83
N ALA A 352 23.14 10.14 -48.13
CA ALA A 352 23.76 9.06 -47.39
C ALA A 352 25.30 9.18 -47.39
N VAL A 353 25.91 8.80 -46.26
CA VAL A 353 27.36 8.63 -46.14
C VAL A 353 27.61 7.17 -45.76
N ASP A 354 28.27 6.46 -46.68
CA ASP A 354 28.84 5.12 -46.51
C ASP A 354 29.92 5.10 -45.42
N VAL A 355 29.87 4.11 -44.53
CA VAL A 355 30.97 3.75 -43.64
C VAL A 355 31.58 2.44 -44.13
N ALA A 356 32.84 2.52 -44.54
CA ALA A 356 33.63 1.42 -45.04
C ALA A 356 34.24 0.55 -43.92
N ASP A 357 34.41 -0.73 -44.28
CA ASP A 357 35.01 -1.84 -43.55
C ASP A 357 36.21 -1.52 -42.64
N ALA A 358 36.16 -2.06 -41.42
CA ALA A 358 37.35 -2.41 -40.64
C ALA A 358 37.29 -3.91 -40.30
N ALA A 359 38.29 -4.65 -40.78
CA ALA A 359 38.40 -6.11 -40.65
C ALA A 359 38.52 -6.59 -39.19
N ALA A 360 37.75 -7.63 -38.85
CA ALA A 360 37.80 -8.34 -37.58
C ALA A 360 39.02 -9.31 -37.51
N PRO A 361 39.64 -9.50 -36.33
CA PRO A 361 40.63 -10.55 -36.12
C PRO A 361 39.95 -11.93 -35.92
N ASP A 362 40.55 -12.95 -36.53
CA ASP A 362 40.16 -14.37 -36.51
C ASP A 362 40.29 -14.98 -35.10
N THR A 363 39.17 -15.45 -34.55
CA THR A 363 39.07 -16.21 -33.29
C THR A 363 38.51 -17.61 -33.54
N SER A 364 39.26 -18.45 -34.25
CA SER A 364 38.99 -19.89 -34.30
C SER A 364 39.43 -20.59 -33.00
N GLY A 365 38.51 -20.61 -32.02
CA GLY A 365 38.52 -21.57 -30.90
C GLY A 365 38.12 -22.98 -31.36
N PRO A 366 38.27 -24.03 -30.52
CA PRO A 366 38.07 -25.42 -30.92
C PRO A 366 36.65 -25.66 -31.46
N ASP A 367 36.52 -26.51 -32.48
CA ASP A 367 35.24 -26.91 -33.08
C ASP A 367 34.25 -27.41 -32.00
N ILE A 368 33.39 -26.52 -31.53
CA ILE A 368 32.24 -26.87 -30.69
C ILE A 368 31.23 -27.49 -31.66
N VAL A 369 31.06 -28.81 -31.56
CA VAL A 369 29.97 -29.49 -32.27
C VAL A 369 28.66 -28.97 -31.70
N MET A 370 28.01 -28.08 -32.45
CA MET A 370 26.72 -27.51 -32.11
C MET A 370 25.67 -28.63 -32.03
N PRO A 371 24.92 -28.75 -30.93
CA PRO A 371 23.73 -29.59 -30.93
C PRO A 371 22.80 -29.18 -32.10
N PRO A 372 22.18 -30.13 -32.80
CA PRO A 372 21.22 -29.78 -33.84
C PRO A 372 20.02 -29.04 -33.24
N GLY A 373 19.60 -27.92 -33.85
CA GLY A 373 18.47 -27.10 -33.40
C GLY A 373 18.82 -25.96 -32.43
N THR A 374 20.11 -25.62 -32.28
CA THR A 374 20.55 -24.45 -31.48
C THR A 374 20.39 -23.14 -32.23
N CYS A 375 20.19 -22.06 -31.47
CA CYS A 375 20.16 -20.70 -31.97
C CYS A 375 21.50 -20.25 -32.55
N ALA A 376 21.47 -19.28 -33.46
CA ALA A 376 22.63 -18.73 -34.15
C ALA A 376 23.63 -18.05 -33.20
N ASP A 377 23.14 -17.55 -32.06
CA ASP A 377 23.94 -16.89 -31.05
C ASP A 377 24.46 -17.84 -29.96
N TYR A 378 24.24 -19.15 -30.06
CA TYR A 378 24.62 -20.11 -29.02
C TYR A 378 26.08 -19.96 -28.57
N SER A 379 26.25 -19.93 -27.25
CA SER A 379 27.53 -19.80 -26.58
C SER A 379 27.61 -20.75 -25.38
N PRO A 380 28.60 -21.66 -25.33
CA PRO A 380 28.81 -22.50 -24.14
C PRO A 380 29.29 -21.69 -22.92
N LEU A 381 29.77 -20.46 -23.13
CA LEU A 381 30.14 -19.51 -22.08
C LEU A 381 28.98 -18.59 -21.67
N ARG A 382 27.80 -18.84 -22.23
CA ARG A 382 26.53 -18.18 -21.95
C ARG A 382 26.51 -16.69 -22.36
N ASN A 383 25.45 -16.31 -23.04
CA ASN A 383 25.14 -14.93 -23.38
C ASN A 383 24.23 -14.31 -22.33
N LEU A 384 24.20 -12.99 -22.31
CA LEU A 384 23.31 -12.22 -21.44
C LEU A 384 22.06 -11.83 -22.22
N TYR A 385 20.90 -12.07 -21.61
CA TYR A 385 19.61 -11.65 -22.13
C TYR A 385 18.86 -10.83 -21.09
N PHE A 386 18.20 -9.77 -21.52
CA PHE A 386 17.35 -8.91 -20.71
C PHE A 386 15.88 -9.11 -21.08
N GLY A 387 15.04 -9.25 -20.06
CA GLY A 387 13.61 -9.41 -20.25
C GLY A 387 12.80 -8.90 -19.08
N ASP A 388 11.49 -9.12 -19.20
CA ASP A 388 10.50 -8.72 -18.21
C ASP A 388 9.53 -9.87 -17.98
N LEU A 389 9.45 -10.37 -16.74
CA LEU A 389 8.68 -11.56 -16.38
C LEU A 389 7.39 -11.22 -15.63
N HIS A 390 7.04 -9.94 -15.52
CA HIS A 390 5.91 -9.48 -14.72
C HIS A 390 5.14 -8.36 -15.43
N ILE A 391 4.16 -8.75 -16.25
CA ILE A 391 3.45 -7.85 -17.15
C ILE A 391 1.95 -8.13 -17.08
N HIS A 392 1.17 -7.11 -16.72
CA HIS A 392 -0.28 -7.14 -16.74
C HIS A 392 -0.84 -6.40 -17.96
N THR A 393 -1.92 -6.95 -18.51
CA THR A 393 -2.64 -6.44 -19.68
C THR A 393 -4.10 -6.17 -19.32
N GLY A 394 -4.93 -5.81 -20.30
CA GLY A 394 -6.37 -5.61 -20.09
C GLY A 394 -7.15 -6.85 -19.64
N LEU A 395 -6.51 -8.02 -19.50
CA LEU A 395 -7.10 -9.19 -18.84
C LEU A 395 -7.05 -9.11 -17.31
N SER A 396 -6.10 -8.35 -16.76
CA SER A 396 -5.96 -8.10 -15.32
C SER A 396 -6.95 -7.06 -14.81
N PHE A 397 -7.52 -7.33 -13.64
CA PHE A 397 -8.63 -6.54 -13.08
C PHE A 397 -8.23 -5.12 -12.68
N ASP A 398 -6.99 -4.94 -12.25
CA ASP A 398 -6.37 -3.68 -11.84
C ASP A 398 -5.67 -2.93 -12.99
N ALA A 399 -5.47 -3.55 -14.15
CA ALA A 399 -5.12 -2.87 -15.40
C ALA A 399 -6.38 -2.34 -16.11
N TRP A 400 -7.40 -3.20 -16.31
CA TRP A 400 -8.61 -2.84 -17.05
C TRP A 400 -9.37 -1.68 -16.40
N THR A 401 -9.39 -1.63 -15.05
CA THR A 401 -10.01 -0.53 -14.29
C THR A 401 -9.52 0.86 -14.73
N TYR A 402 -8.29 0.95 -15.27
CA TYR A 402 -7.68 2.20 -15.69
C TYR A 402 -7.55 2.36 -17.21
N GLU A 403 -8.56 1.88 -17.93
CA GLU A 403 -8.66 2.02 -19.39
C GLU A 403 -7.57 1.32 -20.20
N VAL A 404 -6.82 0.41 -19.60
CA VAL A 404 -5.90 -0.45 -20.35
C VAL A 404 -6.73 -1.52 -21.06
N ARG A 405 -6.63 -1.56 -22.39
CA ARG A 405 -7.42 -2.45 -23.27
C ARG A 405 -6.53 -3.32 -24.16
N THR A 406 -5.22 -3.14 -24.07
CA THR A 406 -4.21 -3.93 -24.78
C THR A 406 -4.18 -5.35 -24.22
N GLY A 407 -4.00 -6.34 -25.09
CA GLY A 407 -3.94 -7.75 -24.72
C GLY A 407 -2.51 -8.30 -24.68
N PRO A 408 -2.36 -9.61 -24.39
CA PRO A 408 -1.05 -10.27 -24.35
C PRO A 408 -0.22 -10.09 -25.63
N SER A 409 -0.84 -10.15 -26.81
CA SER A 409 -0.14 -9.94 -28.08
C SER A 409 0.42 -8.53 -28.24
N ASP A 410 -0.27 -7.51 -27.74
CA ASP A 410 0.18 -6.12 -27.80
C ASP A 410 1.37 -5.89 -26.88
N ALA A 411 1.31 -6.45 -25.66
CA ALA A 411 2.40 -6.40 -24.68
C ALA A 411 3.69 -7.04 -25.22
N LEU A 412 3.58 -8.23 -25.83
CA LEU A 412 4.71 -8.93 -26.43
C LEU A 412 5.23 -8.22 -27.69
N ALA A 413 4.36 -7.61 -28.50
CA ALA A 413 4.78 -6.78 -29.63
C ALA A 413 5.53 -5.52 -29.16
N PHE A 414 5.11 -4.90 -28.05
CA PHE A 414 5.81 -3.79 -27.43
C PHE A 414 7.18 -4.20 -26.89
N ALA A 415 7.28 -5.36 -26.22
CA ALA A 415 8.55 -5.94 -25.79
C ALA A 415 9.56 -6.10 -26.95
N LYS A 416 9.08 -6.44 -28.15
CA LYS A 416 9.87 -6.53 -29.40
C LYS A 416 10.19 -5.16 -30.04
N GLY A 417 9.84 -4.06 -29.38
CA GLY A 417 10.07 -2.69 -29.84
C GLY A 417 8.97 -2.12 -30.73
N GLY A 418 7.78 -2.73 -30.73
CA GLY A 418 6.57 -2.17 -31.33
C GLY A 418 6.09 -0.91 -30.59
N ALA A 419 5.36 -0.04 -31.30
CA ALA A 419 4.72 1.11 -30.67
C ALA A 419 3.34 0.70 -30.11
N MET A 420 2.95 1.33 -29.00
CA MET A 420 1.65 1.13 -28.35
C MET A 420 1.01 2.48 -28.06
N LYS A 421 -0.32 2.51 -27.97
CA LYS A 421 -1.09 3.68 -27.56
C LYS A 421 -1.73 3.43 -26.20
N LEU A 422 -1.45 4.29 -25.24
CA LEU A 422 -1.98 4.25 -23.89
C LEU A 422 -3.18 5.18 -23.71
N PRO A 423 -4.04 4.91 -22.71
CA PRO A 423 -5.11 5.83 -22.32
C PRO A 423 -4.57 7.22 -21.92
N PRO A 424 -5.42 8.27 -21.92
CA PRO A 424 -6.88 8.22 -22.06
C PRO A 424 -7.33 7.78 -23.46
N LEU A 425 -8.50 7.15 -23.53
CA LEU A 425 -9.07 6.68 -24.79
C LEU A 425 -9.80 7.82 -25.53
N ASP A 426 -9.72 7.82 -26.86
CA ASP A 426 -10.48 8.73 -27.72
C ASP A 426 -11.93 8.26 -27.91
N ARG A 427 -12.70 8.96 -28.76
CA ARG A 427 -14.11 8.62 -29.02
C ARG A 427 -14.32 7.26 -29.71
N ASN A 428 -13.28 6.72 -30.33
CA ASN A 428 -13.29 5.41 -30.98
C ASN A 428 -12.82 4.30 -30.02
N GLY A 429 -12.33 4.68 -28.83
CA GLY A 429 -11.78 3.75 -27.85
C GLY A 429 -10.28 3.49 -28.03
N ASP A 430 -9.60 4.28 -28.86
CA ASP A 430 -8.16 4.16 -29.12
C ASP A 430 -7.35 4.98 -28.12
N GLY A 431 -6.21 4.46 -27.65
CA GLY A 431 -5.31 5.21 -26.78
C GLY A 431 -4.76 6.48 -27.46
N THR A 432 -4.51 7.53 -26.68
CA THR A 432 -4.06 8.83 -27.19
C THR A 432 -2.57 9.12 -26.96
N ARG A 433 -1.89 8.34 -26.12
CA ARG A 433 -0.46 8.55 -25.80
C ARG A 433 0.39 7.49 -26.48
N ASP A 434 1.22 7.90 -27.44
CA ASP A 434 2.17 7.02 -28.11
C ASP A 434 3.37 6.70 -27.21
N VAL A 435 3.72 5.42 -27.12
CA VAL A 435 4.88 4.92 -26.37
C VAL A 435 5.60 3.84 -27.15
N ARG A 436 6.91 3.75 -26.94
CA ARG A 436 7.79 2.75 -27.56
C ARG A 436 9.03 2.56 -26.68
N LEU A 437 9.56 1.33 -26.62
CA LEU A 437 10.86 1.09 -26.00
C LEU A 437 12.00 1.68 -26.84
N ASP A 438 13.01 2.21 -26.16
CA ASP A 438 14.26 2.64 -26.79
C ASP A 438 15.05 1.44 -27.35
N ARG A 439 14.98 0.30 -26.66
CA ARG A 439 15.60 -0.96 -27.06
C ARG A 439 14.62 -2.11 -26.85
N PRO A 440 14.40 -3.01 -27.83
CA PRO A 440 13.64 -4.24 -27.64
C PRO A 440 14.22 -5.11 -26.51
N LEU A 441 13.39 -5.92 -25.87
CA LEU A 441 13.80 -6.98 -24.94
C LEU A 441 14.21 -8.25 -25.69
N ASP A 442 14.96 -9.12 -25.04
CA ASP A 442 15.34 -10.44 -25.54
C ASP A 442 14.26 -11.49 -25.22
N PHE A 443 13.57 -11.33 -24.08
CA PHE A 443 12.46 -12.19 -23.69
C PHE A 443 11.39 -11.45 -22.87
N ALA A 444 10.18 -12.00 -22.80
CA ALA A 444 9.14 -11.51 -21.88
C ALA A 444 8.12 -12.59 -21.47
N ALA A 445 7.40 -12.36 -20.38
CA ALA A 445 6.27 -13.18 -19.93
C ALA A 445 5.08 -12.29 -19.54
N VAL A 446 3.91 -12.53 -20.13
CA VAL A 446 2.66 -11.90 -19.69
C VAL A 446 2.11 -12.69 -18.52
N THR A 447 1.93 -12.04 -17.39
CA THR A 447 1.53 -12.63 -16.11
C THR A 447 0.25 -11.99 -15.59
N ASP A 448 -0.80 -11.99 -16.41
CA ASP A 448 -2.10 -11.52 -15.96
C ASP A 448 -2.62 -12.32 -14.76
N HIS A 449 -3.38 -11.67 -13.88
CA HIS A 449 -3.99 -12.30 -12.70
C HIS A 449 -4.93 -13.44 -13.11
N ALA A 450 -4.67 -14.66 -12.62
CA ALA A 450 -5.43 -15.83 -13.05
C ALA A 450 -6.82 -15.94 -12.42
N GLU A 451 -6.98 -15.38 -11.22
CA GLU A 451 -8.16 -15.49 -10.37
C GLU A 451 -9.37 -14.83 -11.06
N LEU A 452 -9.26 -13.53 -11.37
CA LEU A 452 -10.41 -12.70 -11.75
C LEU A 452 -10.56 -12.48 -13.26
N MET A 453 -9.76 -13.14 -14.10
CA MET A 453 -9.78 -12.88 -15.55
C MET A 453 -11.15 -13.14 -16.21
N ALA A 454 -11.88 -14.16 -15.74
CA ALA A 454 -13.20 -14.47 -16.27
C ALA A 454 -14.23 -13.43 -15.84
N GLU A 455 -14.15 -12.95 -14.60
CA GLU A 455 -14.98 -11.91 -14.04
C GLU A 455 -14.73 -10.58 -14.77
N VAL A 456 -13.48 -10.21 -15.02
CA VAL A 456 -13.11 -9.02 -15.82
C VAL A 456 -13.76 -9.10 -17.19
N VAL A 457 -13.54 -10.17 -17.95
CA VAL A 457 -14.09 -10.28 -19.31
C VAL A 457 -15.62 -10.34 -19.31
N SER A 458 -16.22 -11.04 -18.34
CA SER A 458 -17.68 -11.14 -18.23
C SER A 458 -18.33 -9.81 -17.85
N CYS A 459 -17.68 -9.04 -16.97
CA CYS A 459 -18.14 -7.72 -16.59
C CYS A 459 -17.92 -6.67 -17.68
N THR A 460 -17.01 -6.87 -18.61
CA THR A 460 -16.59 -5.82 -19.54
C THR A 460 -17.05 -6.06 -20.97
N THR A 461 -17.55 -7.25 -21.29
CA THR A 461 -18.10 -7.61 -22.60
C THR A 461 -19.60 -7.33 -22.68
N PRO A 462 -20.06 -6.32 -23.46
CA PRO A 462 -21.48 -6.05 -23.63
C PRO A 462 -22.23 -7.28 -24.19
N GLY A 463 -23.40 -7.58 -23.64
CA GLY A 463 -24.22 -8.73 -24.03
C GLY A 463 -23.87 -10.04 -23.29
N ASN A 464 -22.82 -10.06 -22.47
CA ASN A 464 -22.58 -11.17 -21.53
C ASN A 464 -23.68 -11.21 -20.46
N ALA A 465 -24.08 -12.40 -20.00
CA ALA A 465 -25.15 -12.58 -19.01
C ALA A 465 -24.85 -11.90 -17.67
N ALA A 466 -23.58 -11.83 -17.26
CA ALA A 466 -23.16 -11.17 -16.02
C ALA A 466 -22.98 -9.66 -16.16
N TYR A 467 -22.98 -9.10 -17.38
CA TYR A 467 -22.63 -7.71 -17.66
C TYR A 467 -23.45 -6.69 -16.84
N SER A 468 -24.73 -6.96 -16.63
CA SER A 468 -25.63 -6.07 -15.89
C SER A 468 -25.76 -6.40 -14.40
N SER A 469 -24.93 -7.32 -13.88
CA SER A 469 -24.86 -7.60 -12.45
C SER A 469 -24.40 -6.36 -11.65
N THR A 470 -24.77 -6.31 -10.38
CA THR A 470 -24.44 -5.21 -9.47
C THR A 470 -22.93 -5.06 -9.34
N LEU A 471 -22.23 -6.19 -9.18
CA LEU A 471 -20.78 -6.20 -9.10
C LEU A 471 -20.12 -5.73 -10.41
N CYS A 472 -20.60 -6.18 -11.57
CA CYS A 472 -20.03 -5.75 -12.85
C CYS A 472 -20.28 -4.26 -13.16
N VAL A 473 -21.47 -3.74 -12.85
CA VAL A 473 -21.76 -2.31 -12.95
C VAL A 473 -20.84 -1.52 -12.02
N ALA A 474 -20.69 -1.97 -10.76
CA ALA A 474 -19.77 -1.32 -9.83
C ALA A 474 -18.33 -1.34 -10.33
N TYR A 475 -17.85 -2.47 -10.82
CA TYR A 475 -16.49 -2.62 -11.37
C TYR A 475 -16.22 -1.65 -12.53
N ARG A 476 -17.16 -1.52 -13.48
CA ARG A 476 -17.00 -0.61 -14.62
C ARG A 476 -17.14 0.86 -14.27
N GLU A 477 -18.01 1.21 -13.33
CA GLU A 477 -18.46 2.61 -13.16
C GLU A 477 -17.96 3.28 -11.87
N GLN A 478 -17.42 2.53 -10.89
CA GLN A 478 -17.06 3.07 -9.57
C GLN A 478 -15.55 3.16 -9.32
N GLY A 479 -14.71 3.01 -10.36
CA GLY A 479 -13.25 3.14 -10.26
C GLY A 479 -12.66 2.31 -9.12
N GLN A 480 -11.94 2.96 -8.19
CA GLN A 480 -11.32 2.29 -7.03
C GLN A 480 -12.30 1.46 -6.19
N LEU A 481 -13.53 1.95 -6.00
CA LEU A 481 -14.50 1.23 -5.19
C LEU A 481 -15.00 -0.03 -5.91
N GLY A 482 -15.14 0.04 -7.24
CA GLY A 482 -15.44 -1.12 -8.07
C GLY A 482 -14.32 -2.15 -8.05
N LEU A 483 -13.08 -1.67 -8.20
CA LEU A 483 -11.86 -2.47 -8.08
C LEU A 483 -11.78 -3.17 -6.72
N ALA A 484 -11.90 -2.43 -5.63
CA ALA A 484 -11.83 -2.99 -4.27
C ALA A 484 -12.94 -4.02 -4.01
N LYS A 485 -14.14 -3.82 -4.56
CA LYS A 485 -15.23 -4.80 -4.45
C LYS A 485 -14.93 -6.11 -5.18
N LEU A 486 -14.33 -6.03 -6.38
CA LEU A 486 -14.00 -7.21 -7.18
C LEU A 486 -12.73 -7.91 -6.65
N ALA A 487 -11.73 -7.15 -6.24
CA ALA A 487 -10.48 -7.67 -5.69
C ALA A 487 -10.67 -8.20 -4.26
N GLY A 488 -11.72 -7.81 -3.54
CA GLY A 488 -11.92 -8.17 -2.14
C GLY A 488 -11.91 -9.68 -1.85
N VAL A 489 -12.23 -10.52 -2.84
CA VAL A 489 -12.15 -11.98 -2.70
C VAL A 489 -10.71 -12.49 -2.54
N THR A 490 -9.71 -11.79 -3.08
CA THR A 490 -8.30 -12.20 -2.92
C THR A 490 -7.78 -11.98 -1.50
N PHE A 491 -8.53 -11.26 -0.66
CA PHE A 491 -8.23 -11.05 0.75
C PHE A 491 -8.90 -12.08 1.67
N ASP A 492 -9.83 -12.88 1.15
CA ASP A 492 -10.48 -13.94 1.91
C ASP A 492 -9.55 -15.15 2.01
N PRO A 493 -9.27 -15.69 3.21
CA PRO A 493 -8.51 -16.94 3.35
C PRO A 493 -9.24 -18.17 2.79
N ASP A 494 -10.54 -18.10 2.54
CA ASP A 494 -11.35 -19.16 1.92
C ASP A 494 -12.09 -18.59 0.69
N PRO A 495 -11.34 -18.28 -0.39
CA PRO A 495 -11.87 -17.54 -1.53
C PRO A 495 -12.86 -18.38 -2.35
N GLU A 496 -14.01 -17.80 -2.67
CA GLU A 496 -14.97 -18.36 -3.62
C GLU A 496 -15.26 -17.39 -4.77
N ARG A 497 -15.36 -17.91 -6.00
CA ARG A 497 -15.77 -17.09 -7.15
C ARG A 497 -17.15 -16.48 -6.93
N TYR A 498 -17.35 -15.27 -7.46
CA TYR A 498 -18.62 -14.55 -7.30
C TYR A 498 -19.78 -15.28 -7.97
N ALA A 499 -20.69 -15.85 -7.17
CA ALA A 499 -21.89 -16.53 -7.66
C ALA A 499 -22.80 -15.63 -8.54
N GLU A 500 -22.79 -14.31 -8.31
CA GLU A 500 -23.52 -13.36 -9.16
C GLU A 500 -23.00 -13.33 -10.61
N ILE A 501 -21.71 -13.61 -10.83
CA ILE A 501 -21.08 -13.65 -12.15
C ILE A 501 -21.01 -15.10 -12.63
N CYS A 502 -20.31 -15.97 -11.90
CA CYS A 502 -20.05 -17.36 -12.29
C CYS A 502 -21.26 -18.30 -12.13
N GLY A 503 -22.38 -17.82 -11.57
CA GLY A 503 -23.68 -18.49 -11.67
C GLY A 503 -24.43 -18.14 -12.97
N ALA A 504 -24.08 -17.03 -13.62
CA ALA A 504 -24.68 -16.58 -14.88
C ALA A 504 -23.86 -17.01 -16.11
N VAL A 505 -22.56 -17.23 -15.96
CA VAL A 505 -21.64 -17.72 -17.00
C VAL A 505 -20.77 -18.85 -16.49
N ASP A 506 -20.32 -19.71 -17.41
CA ASP A 506 -19.32 -20.73 -17.09
C ASP A 506 -17.92 -20.10 -17.00
N CYS A 507 -17.56 -19.60 -15.82
CA CYS A 507 -16.27 -18.96 -15.61
C CYS A 507 -15.09 -19.88 -15.92
N ALA A 508 -15.19 -21.19 -15.68
CA ALA A 508 -14.11 -22.13 -15.98
C ALA A 508 -13.87 -22.23 -17.49
N ALA A 509 -14.94 -22.28 -18.29
CA ALA A 509 -14.82 -22.23 -19.75
C ALA A 509 -14.22 -20.90 -20.23
N VAL A 510 -14.62 -19.77 -19.65
CA VAL A 510 -14.06 -18.46 -19.98
C VAL A 510 -12.57 -18.38 -19.64
N VAL A 511 -12.15 -18.84 -18.45
CA VAL A 511 -10.73 -18.92 -18.07
C VAL A 511 -9.96 -19.79 -19.07
N GLY A 512 -10.50 -20.95 -19.46
CA GLY A 512 -9.86 -21.82 -20.46
C GLY A 512 -9.64 -21.14 -21.81
N ASP A 513 -10.63 -20.40 -22.30
CA ASP A 513 -10.52 -19.64 -23.55
C ASP A 513 -9.47 -18.51 -23.45
N LEU A 514 -9.42 -17.80 -22.33
CA LEU A 514 -8.45 -16.73 -22.10
C LEU A 514 -7.03 -17.30 -21.94
N TRP A 515 -6.90 -18.40 -21.22
CA TRP A 515 -5.63 -19.10 -21.05
C TRP A 515 -5.05 -19.58 -22.39
N GLN A 516 -5.89 -20.11 -23.28
CA GLN A 516 -5.48 -20.47 -24.63
C GLN A 516 -5.04 -19.24 -25.45
N ARG A 517 -5.67 -18.07 -25.27
CA ARG A 517 -5.23 -16.85 -25.95
C ARG A 517 -3.86 -16.37 -25.47
N THR A 518 -3.58 -16.45 -24.16
CA THR A 518 -2.26 -16.14 -23.61
C THR A 518 -1.20 -17.08 -24.19
N GLN A 519 -1.47 -18.38 -24.24
CA GLN A 519 -0.59 -19.37 -24.89
C GLN A 519 -0.35 -19.06 -26.37
N GLN A 520 -1.40 -18.74 -27.12
CA GLN A 520 -1.30 -18.37 -28.54
C GLN A 520 -0.51 -17.08 -28.75
N ALA A 521 -0.66 -16.10 -27.87
CA ALA A 521 0.10 -14.85 -27.94
C ALA A 521 1.60 -15.09 -27.69
N ALA A 522 1.94 -15.91 -26.69
CA ALA A 522 3.31 -16.32 -26.44
C ALA A 522 3.89 -17.06 -27.65
N ALA A 523 3.22 -18.12 -28.12
CA ALA A 523 3.67 -18.91 -29.27
C ALA A 523 3.83 -18.10 -30.55
N ALA A 524 3.00 -17.07 -30.77
CA ALA A 524 3.10 -16.19 -31.94
C ALA A 524 4.23 -15.15 -31.83
N ALA A 525 4.60 -14.75 -30.61
CA ALA A 525 5.67 -13.78 -30.38
C ALA A 525 7.07 -14.41 -30.37
N ASP A 526 7.15 -15.66 -29.90
CA ASP A 526 8.34 -16.50 -29.79
C ASP A 526 9.00 -16.74 -31.16
N ASP A 527 10.30 -16.47 -31.26
CA ASP A 527 11.07 -16.73 -32.48
C ASP A 527 11.60 -18.16 -32.50
N ALA A 528 10.79 -19.07 -33.01
CA ALA A 528 11.14 -20.48 -33.17
C ALA A 528 12.07 -20.76 -34.38
N THR A 529 12.64 -19.74 -35.02
CA THR A 529 13.68 -19.94 -36.03
C THR A 529 15.05 -20.11 -35.38
N ASP A 530 16.03 -20.62 -36.13
CA ASP A 530 17.42 -20.70 -35.66
C ASP A 530 18.03 -19.32 -35.29
N ALA A 531 17.33 -18.20 -35.54
CA ALA A 531 17.79 -16.87 -35.10
C ALA A 531 17.52 -16.58 -33.62
N CYS A 532 16.43 -17.13 -33.05
CA CYS A 532 16.01 -16.93 -31.66
C CYS A 532 16.06 -15.46 -31.20
N THR A 533 15.56 -14.53 -32.01
CA THR A 533 15.69 -13.09 -31.74
C THR A 533 14.81 -12.61 -30.59
N PHE A 534 13.81 -13.40 -30.17
CA PHE A 534 12.95 -13.10 -29.04
C PHE A 534 12.32 -14.37 -28.46
N THR A 535 12.32 -14.52 -27.14
CA THR A 535 11.60 -15.59 -26.44
C THR A 535 10.35 -15.05 -25.72
N ALA A 536 9.22 -15.73 -25.87
CA ALA A 536 8.02 -15.46 -25.08
C ALA A 536 7.68 -16.67 -24.20
N PHE A 537 7.53 -16.45 -22.89
CA PHE A 537 7.09 -17.50 -21.97
C PHE A 537 5.57 -17.58 -21.89
N VAL A 538 5.06 -18.80 -21.74
CA VAL A 538 3.70 -19.04 -21.28
C VAL A 538 3.71 -18.89 -19.75
N ALA A 539 2.88 -17.97 -19.24
CA ALA A 539 2.89 -17.61 -17.83
C ALA A 539 1.56 -17.00 -17.36
N TYR A 540 1.36 -16.93 -16.05
CA TYR A 540 0.27 -16.22 -15.39
C TYR A 540 0.70 -15.78 -13.97
N GLU A 541 -0.01 -14.81 -13.37
CA GLU A 541 0.16 -14.50 -11.95
C GLU A 541 -0.88 -15.26 -11.11
N TYR A 542 -0.41 -15.95 -10.08
CA TYR A 542 -1.21 -16.45 -8.96
C TYR A 542 -1.37 -15.33 -7.92
N THR A 543 -2.61 -14.91 -7.67
CA THR A 543 -2.93 -13.71 -6.89
C THR A 543 -3.60 -14.05 -5.56
N ALA A 544 -2.79 -14.21 -4.53
CA ALA A 544 -3.23 -14.45 -3.16
C ALA A 544 -2.83 -13.28 -2.25
N ALA A 545 -3.79 -12.70 -1.52
CA ALA A 545 -3.48 -11.65 -0.55
C ALA A 545 -4.31 -11.77 0.75
N PRO A 546 -4.43 -12.96 1.37
CA PRO A 546 -5.29 -13.17 2.54
C PRO A 546 -4.96 -12.17 3.66
N GLY A 547 -5.99 -11.54 4.22
CA GLY A 547 -5.81 -10.50 5.24
C GLY A 547 -5.13 -9.22 4.73
N GLY A 548 -5.04 -9.02 3.41
CA GLY A 548 -4.41 -7.86 2.77
C GLY A 548 -2.88 -7.91 2.72
N SER A 549 -2.27 -9.08 2.91
CA SER A 549 -0.81 -9.26 2.83
C SER A 549 -0.43 -10.04 1.59
N ASN A 550 0.50 -9.49 0.78
CA ASN A 550 0.83 -10.05 -0.53
C ASN A 550 1.49 -11.43 -0.42
N LEU A 551 0.95 -12.39 -1.19
CA LEU A 551 1.48 -13.74 -1.42
C LEU A 551 1.43 -14.09 -2.92
N HIS A 552 1.67 -13.12 -3.81
CA HIS A 552 1.58 -13.36 -5.24
C HIS A 552 2.78 -14.17 -5.77
N ARG A 553 2.60 -14.85 -6.90
CA ARG A 553 3.68 -15.50 -7.66
C ARG A 553 3.45 -15.39 -9.16
N ASN A 554 4.51 -15.10 -9.90
CA ASN A 554 4.54 -15.34 -11.34
C ASN A 554 4.85 -16.81 -11.63
N VAL A 555 3.92 -17.53 -12.25
CA VAL A 555 4.07 -18.95 -12.64
C VAL A 555 4.52 -19.02 -14.09
N ILE A 556 5.73 -19.54 -14.33
CA ILE A 556 6.40 -19.56 -15.63
C ILE A 556 6.59 -21.00 -16.09
N PHE A 557 6.20 -21.33 -17.31
CA PHE A 557 6.36 -22.65 -17.90
C PHE A 557 7.58 -22.73 -18.85
N ARG A 558 8.28 -23.87 -18.83
CA ARG A 558 9.45 -24.13 -19.68
C ARG A 558 9.12 -24.22 -21.17
N GLY A 559 7.90 -24.62 -21.51
CA GLY A 559 7.47 -24.90 -22.88
C GLY A 559 5.97 -24.71 -23.04
N ASP A 560 5.42 -25.17 -24.18
CA ASP A 560 3.98 -25.06 -24.47
C ASP A 560 3.14 -26.15 -23.78
N THR A 561 3.77 -27.13 -23.14
CA THR A 561 3.05 -28.15 -22.38
C THR A 561 2.72 -27.61 -21.01
N VAL A 562 1.46 -27.20 -20.82
CA VAL A 562 0.96 -26.55 -19.61
C VAL A 562 -0.33 -27.23 -19.10
N PRO A 563 -0.73 -27.01 -17.83
CA PRO A 563 -2.04 -27.43 -17.34
C PRO A 563 -3.19 -26.85 -18.18
N ALA A 564 -4.29 -27.58 -18.25
CA ALA A 564 -5.45 -27.20 -19.07
C ALA A 564 -6.09 -25.87 -18.63
N LEU A 565 -6.00 -25.56 -17.33
CA LEU A 565 -6.39 -24.29 -16.73
C LEU A 565 -5.24 -23.81 -15.81
N PRO A 566 -5.04 -22.50 -15.65
CA PRO A 566 -4.14 -21.99 -14.62
C PRO A 566 -4.65 -22.41 -13.24
N ILE A 567 -3.73 -22.77 -12.33
CA ILE A 567 -4.05 -23.04 -10.93
C ILE A 567 -4.13 -21.69 -10.22
N THR A 568 -5.29 -21.38 -9.64
CA THR A 568 -5.57 -20.09 -9.01
C THR A 568 -5.71 -20.20 -7.49
N PHE A 569 -5.74 -19.06 -6.80
CA PHE A 569 -6.03 -18.94 -5.38
C PHE A 569 -7.36 -19.58 -4.96
N PHE A 570 -8.33 -19.72 -5.88
CA PHE A 570 -9.60 -20.38 -5.59
C PHE A 570 -9.48 -21.90 -5.37
N GLU A 571 -8.62 -22.57 -6.13
CA GLU A 571 -8.41 -24.02 -6.00
C GLU A 571 -7.24 -24.36 -5.08
N ALA A 572 -6.37 -23.38 -4.82
CA ALA A 572 -5.18 -23.49 -3.99
C ALA A 572 -5.03 -22.23 -3.12
N PRO A 573 -5.77 -22.09 -2.01
CA PRO A 573 -5.78 -20.89 -1.18
C PRO A 573 -4.51 -20.69 -0.32
N THR A 574 -3.50 -21.53 -0.48
CA THR A 574 -2.21 -21.38 0.19
C THR A 574 -1.05 -21.62 -0.78
N PRO A 575 0.13 -21.01 -0.57
CA PRO A 575 1.31 -21.28 -1.38
C PRO A 575 1.66 -22.78 -1.45
N ASP A 576 1.47 -23.49 -0.34
CA ASP A 576 1.71 -24.92 -0.25
C ASP A 576 0.75 -25.73 -1.15
N GLU A 577 -0.54 -25.41 -1.12
CA GLU A 577 -1.52 -26.02 -2.05
C GLU A 577 -1.22 -25.68 -3.51
N LEU A 578 -0.77 -24.46 -3.81
CA LEU A 578 -0.33 -24.08 -5.16
C LEU A 578 0.82 -25.00 -5.60
N TRP A 579 1.84 -25.15 -4.76
CA TRP A 579 2.98 -25.99 -5.07
C TRP A 579 2.58 -27.46 -5.25
N ARG A 580 1.67 -27.99 -4.41
CA ARG A 580 1.14 -29.35 -4.58
C ARG A 580 0.38 -29.52 -5.89
N ALA A 581 -0.43 -28.54 -6.26
CA ALA A 581 -1.16 -28.54 -7.51
C ALA A 581 -0.22 -28.48 -8.72
N LEU A 582 0.83 -27.65 -8.68
CA LEU A 582 1.85 -27.57 -9.73
C LEU A 582 2.62 -28.88 -9.89
N GLU A 583 3.01 -29.53 -8.79
CA GLU A 583 3.62 -30.86 -8.86
C GLU A 583 2.68 -31.87 -9.51
N GLN A 584 1.44 -31.97 -9.02
CA GLN A 584 0.49 -32.99 -9.47
C GLN A 584 0.05 -32.78 -10.93
N GLN A 585 -0.21 -31.52 -11.33
CA GLN A 585 -0.84 -31.20 -12.62
C GLN A 585 0.18 -30.88 -13.71
N CYS A 586 1.45 -30.60 -13.36
CA CYS A 586 2.51 -30.31 -14.31
C CYS A 586 3.68 -31.29 -14.19
N LEU A 587 4.46 -31.21 -13.10
CA LEU A 587 5.75 -31.92 -13.00
C LEU A 587 5.60 -33.45 -13.01
N ASP A 588 4.60 -33.97 -12.29
CA ASP A 588 4.37 -35.40 -12.11
C ASP A 588 3.25 -35.93 -13.02
N ALA A 589 2.68 -35.09 -13.89
CA ALA A 589 1.57 -35.44 -14.77
C ALA A 589 1.98 -36.40 -15.92
N GLY A 590 3.28 -36.65 -16.11
CA GLY A 590 3.79 -37.50 -17.20
C GLY A 590 3.63 -36.90 -18.60
N THR A 591 3.36 -35.59 -18.69
CA THR A 591 3.15 -34.86 -19.95
C THR A 591 4.43 -34.23 -20.49
N GLY A 592 5.47 -34.09 -19.65
CA GLY A 592 6.66 -33.30 -19.94
C GLY A 592 6.53 -31.81 -19.59
N CYS A 593 5.45 -31.42 -18.91
CA CYS A 593 5.28 -30.08 -18.37
C CYS A 593 6.37 -29.77 -17.32
N ASP A 594 6.91 -28.56 -17.38
CA ASP A 594 7.90 -28.09 -16.43
C ASP A 594 7.64 -26.61 -16.07
N VAL A 595 7.76 -26.28 -14.80
CA VAL A 595 7.25 -25.02 -14.23
C VAL A 595 8.10 -24.54 -13.05
N LEU A 596 8.13 -23.21 -12.87
CA LEU A 596 8.61 -22.55 -11.66
C LEU A 596 7.65 -21.44 -11.25
N ALA A 597 7.72 -21.01 -10.01
CA ALA A 597 6.99 -19.88 -9.45
C ALA A 597 7.98 -18.84 -8.93
N ILE A 598 7.71 -17.56 -9.13
CA ILE A 598 8.56 -16.45 -8.68
C ILE A 598 7.75 -15.60 -7.71
N PRO A 599 7.95 -15.74 -6.38
CA PRO A 599 7.41 -14.81 -5.41
C PRO A 599 7.92 -13.38 -5.66
N HIS A 600 7.05 -12.39 -5.44
CA HIS A 600 7.36 -10.97 -5.58
C HIS A 600 6.65 -10.14 -4.51
N ASN A 601 6.96 -8.85 -4.44
CA ASN A 601 6.35 -7.88 -3.52
C ASN A 601 6.40 -8.32 -2.05
N SER A 602 7.53 -8.91 -1.63
CA SER A 602 7.76 -9.29 -0.24
C SER A 602 7.62 -8.12 0.71
N ASN A 603 7.94 -6.91 0.26
CA ASN A 603 7.75 -5.67 0.99
C ASN A 603 6.27 -5.36 1.32
N TRP A 604 5.28 -6.01 0.69
CA TRP A 604 3.85 -5.91 1.01
C TRP A 604 3.30 -7.12 1.77
N SER A 605 4.16 -8.00 2.27
CA SER A 605 3.74 -9.28 2.86
C SER A 605 3.60 -9.27 4.39
N ASN A 606 4.14 -8.29 5.11
CA ASN A 606 4.29 -8.30 6.57
C ASN A 606 4.94 -9.60 7.12
N GLY A 607 5.95 -10.12 6.43
CA GLY A 607 6.66 -11.34 6.75
C GLY A 607 5.98 -12.63 6.29
N ASN A 608 4.81 -12.57 5.66
CA ASN A 608 4.08 -13.78 5.25
C ASN A 608 4.73 -14.49 4.04
N LEU A 609 5.39 -13.78 3.13
CA LEU A 609 6.00 -14.41 1.94
C LEU A 609 7.20 -15.29 2.31
N PHE A 610 7.99 -14.84 3.28
CA PHE A 610 9.13 -15.56 3.87
C PHE A 610 8.83 -15.97 5.32
N LYS A 611 7.65 -16.56 5.51
CA LYS A 611 7.18 -17.01 6.83
C LYS A 611 8.08 -18.11 7.38
N VAL A 612 8.46 -17.97 8.65
CA VAL A 612 9.09 -19.03 9.43
C VAL A 612 8.01 -19.79 10.17
N GLU A 613 8.07 -21.12 10.15
CA GLU A 613 7.08 -21.93 10.86
C GLU A 613 7.19 -21.76 12.38
N ALA A 614 6.05 -21.46 13.00
CA ALA A 614 5.90 -21.33 14.44
C ALA A 614 4.95 -22.42 14.96
N GLY A 615 5.39 -23.13 16.00
CA GLY A 615 4.56 -24.04 16.76
C GLY A 615 3.75 -23.30 17.84
N PRO A 616 2.93 -24.02 18.62
CA PRO A 616 2.12 -23.44 19.71
C PRO A 616 2.92 -22.69 20.78
N GLU A 617 4.24 -22.93 20.87
CA GLU A 617 5.17 -22.31 21.83
C GLU A 617 6.04 -21.19 21.20
N GLY A 618 5.74 -20.76 19.96
CA GLY A 618 6.53 -19.78 19.19
C GLY A 618 7.29 -20.41 18.02
N VAL A 619 8.26 -19.69 17.45
CA VAL A 619 9.11 -20.17 16.34
C VAL A 619 9.68 -21.55 16.66
N VAL A 620 9.56 -22.51 15.74
CA VAL A 620 10.12 -23.85 15.93
C VAL A 620 11.65 -23.75 16.01
N THR A 621 12.21 -24.07 17.19
CA THR A 621 13.66 -24.00 17.48
C THR A 621 14.35 -25.36 17.41
N GLY A 622 13.63 -26.42 17.05
CA GLY A 622 14.14 -27.79 16.88
C GLY A 622 14.07 -28.29 15.44
N PRO A 623 14.45 -29.56 15.19
CA PRO A 623 14.31 -30.18 13.87
C PRO A 623 12.86 -30.12 13.40
N GLY A 624 12.65 -29.79 12.14
CA GLY A 624 11.30 -29.76 11.57
C GLY A 624 10.61 -31.12 11.61
N THR A 625 9.28 -31.11 11.60
CA THR A 625 8.49 -32.32 11.35
C THR A 625 8.70 -32.79 9.91
N ALA A 626 8.31 -34.04 9.62
CA ALA A 626 8.40 -34.57 8.26
C ALA A 626 7.62 -33.73 7.24
N ASP A 627 6.47 -33.19 7.64
CA ASP A 627 5.63 -32.34 6.78
C ASP A 627 6.34 -31.01 6.49
N GLN A 628 6.94 -30.39 7.52
CA GLN A 628 7.71 -29.14 7.38
C GLN A 628 8.91 -29.30 6.44
N VAL A 629 9.64 -30.41 6.57
CA VAL A 629 10.77 -30.73 5.68
C VAL A 629 10.28 -30.95 4.25
N ALA A 630 9.13 -31.62 4.06
CA ALA A 630 8.55 -31.83 2.75
C ALA A 630 8.11 -30.51 2.09
N ASP A 631 7.49 -29.61 2.85
CA ASP A 631 7.04 -28.31 2.36
C ASP A 631 8.23 -27.39 2.05
N ALA A 632 9.26 -27.39 2.89
CA ALA A 632 10.51 -26.67 2.64
C ALA A 632 11.22 -27.18 1.36
N THR A 633 11.27 -28.50 1.17
CA THR A 633 11.84 -29.12 -0.04
C THR A 633 11.05 -28.74 -1.29
N ARG A 634 9.72 -28.75 -1.19
CA ARG A 634 8.81 -28.40 -2.28
C ARG A 634 9.00 -26.94 -2.69
N ARG A 635 9.07 -26.02 -1.72
CA ARG A 635 9.35 -24.60 -1.98
C ARG A 635 10.71 -24.41 -2.66
N ALA A 636 11.78 -25.01 -2.12
CA ALA A 636 13.12 -24.90 -2.70
C ALA A 636 13.18 -25.35 -4.17
N ARG A 637 12.37 -26.36 -4.53
CA ARG A 637 12.25 -26.87 -5.91
C ARG A 637 11.45 -25.95 -6.83
N LEU A 638 10.33 -25.41 -6.36
CA LEU A 638 9.35 -24.68 -7.19
C LEU A 638 9.57 -23.17 -7.21
N GLU A 639 10.18 -22.58 -6.18
CA GLU A 639 10.48 -21.16 -6.08
C GLU A 639 11.99 -20.91 -6.11
N PRO A 640 12.71 -21.20 -7.21
CA PRO A 640 14.16 -20.99 -7.28
C PRO A 640 14.54 -19.51 -7.34
N LEU A 641 13.60 -18.59 -7.57
CA LEU A 641 13.86 -17.17 -7.79
C LEU A 641 12.95 -16.30 -6.94
N VAL A 642 13.36 -15.07 -6.66
CA VAL A 642 12.53 -14.00 -6.11
C VAL A 642 12.71 -12.72 -6.91
N GLU A 643 11.62 -11.99 -7.12
CA GLU A 643 11.65 -10.64 -7.64
C GLU A 643 12.00 -9.64 -6.53
N ILE A 644 13.20 -9.06 -6.60
CA ILE A 644 13.70 -8.14 -5.57
C ILE A 644 13.23 -6.70 -5.78
N PHE A 645 12.86 -6.33 -7.01
CA PHE A 645 12.53 -4.96 -7.39
C PHE A 645 11.48 -4.92 -8.50
N GLN A 646 10.50 -4.05 -8.34
CA GLN A 646 9.52 -3.64 -9.35
C GLN A 646 8.98 -2.24 -9.03
N HIS A 647 7.99 -1.72 -9.77
CA HIS A 647 7.51 -0.34 -9.59
C HIS A 647 7.10 0.03 -8.15
N LYS A 648 6.53 -0.89 -7.37
CA LYS A 648 6.20 -0.77 -5.93
C LYS A 648 7.42 -0.92 -5.01
N GLY A 649 8.60 -0.60 -5.53
CA GLY A 649 9.78 -0.24 -4.78
C GLY A 649 10.75 -1.40 -4.51
N ASP A 650 11.77 -1.07 -3.72
CA ASP A 650 12.88 -1.97 -3.44
C ASP A 650 12.61 -2.95 -2.29
N GLY A 651 12.76 -4.23 -2.61
CA GLY A 651 12.69 -5.36 -1.70
C GLY A 651 14.03 -5.85 -1.19
N GLU A 652 15.18 -5.23 -1.52
CA GLU A 652 16.49 -5.73 -1.07
C GLU A 652 16.64 -5.71 0.45
N CYS A 653 16.55 -4.52 1.06
CA CYS A 653 16.84 -4.29 2.47
C CYS A 653 16.20 -2.99 2.98
N MET A 654 16.00 -2.83 4.28
CA MET A 654 15.54 -1.57 4.88
C MET A 654 16.23 -1.36 6.23
N ASN A 655 16.58 -0.10 6.52
CA ASN A 655 17.19 0.29 7.79
C ASN A 655 16.15 0.43 8.91
N GLY A 656 16.59 0.36 10.17
CA GLY A 656 15.74 0.58 11.34
C GLY A 656 15.28 -0.69 12.06
N PHE A 657 15.55 -1.88 11.53
CA PHE A 657 15.30 -3.13 12.25
C PHE A 657 16.33 -3.33 13.39
N PRO A 658 15.90 -3.74 14.60
CA PRO A 658 16.81 -4.07 15.70
C PRO A 658 17.84 -5.14 15.29
N GLY A 659 19.12 -4.88 15.59
CA GLY A 659 20.21 -5.83 15.31
C GLY A 659 20.65 -5.88 13.84
N ILE A 660 19.98 -5.18 12.92
CA ILE A 660 20.41 -5.04 11.53
C ILE A 660 21.25 -3.76 11.41
N ALA A 661 22.47 -3.90 10.91
CA ALA A 661 23.34 -2.75 10.67
C ALA A 661 22.76 -1.84 9.58
N ASN A 662 22.84 -0.53 9.80
CA ASN A 662 22.41 0.44 8.79
C ASN A 662 23.34 0.39 7.57
N ASP A 663 22.73 0.37 6.38
CA ASP A 663 23.37 0.46 5.08
C ASP A 663 22.77 1.65 4.35
N GLU A 664 23.58 2.64 3.97
CA GLU A 664 23.10 3.89 3.39
C GLU A 664 22.37 3.70 2.05
N LEU A 665 22.54 2.56 1.38
CA LEU A 665 21.88 2.25 0.13
C LEU A 665 20.54 1.53 0.31
N CYS A 666 20.14 1.18 1.54
CA CYS A 666 18.83 0.59 1.84
C CYS A 666 17.69 1.64 1.95
N SER A 667 17.94 2.91 1.61
CA SER A 667 16.90 3.94 1.45
C SER A 667 16.33 4.03 0.03
N PHE A 668 16.86 3.24 -0.90
CA PHE A 668 16.49 3.24 -2.31
C PHE A 668 15.02 2.86 -2.52
N GLU A 669 14.26 3.70 -3.25
CA GLU A 669 12.88 3.45 -3.70
C GLU A 669 11.99 2.77 -2.65
N LYS A 670 12.01 3.31 -1.41
CA LYS A 670 11.20 2.79 -0.30
C LYS A 670 9.80 3.39 -0.29
N ILE A 671 8.84 2.49 -0.42
CA ILE A 671 7.41 2.75 -0.24
C ILE A 671 7.02 2.94 1.24
N HIS A 672 7.76 2.31 2.16
CA HIS A 672 7.50 2.37 3.60
C HIS A 672 8.27 3.51 4.24
N ALA A 673 7.59 4.28 5.09
CA ALA A 673 8.24 5.35 5.84
C ALA A 673 9.04 4.79 7.04
N PRO A 674 10.12 5.48 7.47
CA PRO A 674 10.78 5.19 8.73
C PRO A 674 9.82 5.29 9.94
N GLY A 675 10.11 4.57 11.02
CA GLY A 675 9.28 4.56 12.24
C GLY A 675 8.15 3.51 12.22
N PHE A 676 8.36 2.40 11.52
CA PHE A 676 7.43 1.28 11.45
C PHE A 676 7.44 0.43 12.73
N GLN A 677 6.34 -0.26 13.00
CA GLN A 677 6.30 -1.30 14.03
C GLN A 677 6.97 -2.58 13.50
N ASP A 678 7.94 -3.13 14.24
CA ASP A 678 8.58 -4.41 13.90
C ASP A 678 7.69 -5.60 14.31
N CYS A 679 7.46 -6.55 13.40
CA CYS A 679 6.78 -7.81 13.70
C CYS A 679 7.66 -8.78 14.52
N GLY A 680 8.96 -8.52 14.62
CA GLY A 680 9.93 -9.46 15.16
C GLY A 680 9.94 -10.75 14.34
N GLU A 681 9.77 -11.88 15.02
CA GLU A 681 9.71 -13.19 14.37
C GLU A 681 8.30 -13.60 13.93
N GLU A 682 7.26 -12.82 14.25
CA GLU A 682 5.88 -13.08 13.83
C GLU A 682 5.60 -12.50 12.42
N THR A 683 4.33 -12.61 11.99
CA THR A 683 3.82 -12.04 10.74
C THR A 683 2.68 -11.08 11.03
N GLY A 684 2.57 -10.02 10.23
CA GLY A 684 1.46 -9.04 10.30
C GLY A 684 0.35 -9.32 9.30
N ALA A 685 -0.55 -8.33 9.16
CA ALA A 685 -1.64 -8.31 8.18
C ALA A 685 -1.84 -6.88 7.62
N GLY A 686 -2.36 -6.76 6.40
CA GLY A 686 -2.72 -5.48 5.77
C GLY A 686 -1.58 -4.77 5.02
N GLY A 687 -0.48 -5.46 4.73
CA GLY A 687 0.74 -4.89 4.15
C GLY A 687 0.55 -4.25 2.78
N ALA A 688 -0.35 -4.78 1.94
CA ALA A 688 -0.68 -4.17 0.65
C ALA A 688 -1.35 -2.79 0.79
N ALA A 689 -1.93 -2.49 1.96
CA ALA A 689 -2.49 -1.18 2.30
C ALA A 689 -1.50 -0.31 3.12
N GLY A 690 -0.26 -0.76 3.31
CA GLY A 690 0.71 -0.11 4.20
C GLY A 690 0.32 -0.18 5.68
N LEU A 691 -0.49 -1.16 6.07
CA LEU A 691 -0.93 -1.39 7.45
C LEU A 691 -0.15 -2.54 8.10
N GLY A 692 -0.33 -2.68 9.40
CA GLY A 692 0.32 -3.72 10.20
C GLY A 692 1.75 -3.37 10.60
N CYS A 693 2.51 -4.40 10.97
CA CYS A 693 3.94 -4.30 11.27
C CYS A 693 4.77 -4.70 10.04
N LEU A 694 6.03 -4.27 9.96
CA LEU A 694 6.99 -4.77 8.99
C LEU A 694 7.87 -5.84 9.65
N SER A 695 8.18 -6.90 8.90
CA SER A 695 9.14 -7.91 9.31
C SER A 695 10.47 -7.66 8.61
N LYS A 696 11.60 -7.96 9.26
CA LYS A 696 12.90 -7.98 8.58
C LYS A 696 12.88 -8.85 7.31
N ARG A 697 12.06 -9.90 7.30
CA ARG A 697 11.87 -10.85 6.18
C ARG A 697 10.94 -10.35 5.08
N ASP A 698 10.36 -9.16 5.20
CA ASP A 698 9.78 -8.46 4.04
C ASP A 698 10.85 -8.05 3.02
N PHE A 699 12.14 -8.12 3.41
CA PHE A 699 13.27 -7.78 2.57
C PHE A 699 14.16 -9.00 2.27
N VAL A 700 14.45 -9.19 0.99
CA VAL A 700 15.13 -10.36 0.43
C VAL A 700 16.47 -10.61 1.09
N ARG A 701 17.27 -9.58 1.38
CA ARG A 701 18.58 -9.73 2.05
C ARG A 701 18.46 -10.51 3.37
N ASN A 702 17.46 -10.21 4.17
CA ASN A 702 17.26 -10.86 5.47
C ASN A 702 16.59 -12.23 5.29
N ALA A 703 15.72 -12.40 4.30
CA ALA A 703 15.14 -13.70 3.96
C ALA A 703 16.21 -14.70 3.49
N LEU A 704 17.19 -14.26 2.70
CA LEU A 704 18.33 -15.07 2.27
C LEU A 704 19.16 -15.54 3.47
N ALA A 705 19.48 -14.63 4.39
CA ALA A 705 20.22 -14.98 5.61
C ALA A 705 19.41 -15.91 6.52
N GLU A 706 18.10 -15.69 6.64
CA GLU A 706 17.19 -16.59 7.34
C GLU A 706 17.20 -18.00 6.73
N GLY A 707 17.35 -18.11 5.41
CA GLY A 707 17.47 -19.40 4.71
C GLY A 707 18.56 -20.29 5.26
N LEU A 708 19.74 -19.71 5.59
CA LEU A 708 20.84 -20.44 6.23
C LEU A 708 20.42 -21.04 7.58
N ARG A 709 19.62 -20.30 8.36
CA ARG A 709 19.09 -20.79 9.64
C ARG A 709 18.04 -21.89 9.42
N GLN A 710 17.17 -21.75 8.42
CA GLN A 710 16.18 -22.78 8.07
C GLN A 710 16.85 -24.09 7.62
N GLU A 711 17.95 -24.00 6.88
CA GLU A 711 18.72 -25.16 6.45
C GLU A 711 19.22 -26.00 7.64
N THR A 712 19.74 -25.35 8.69
CA THR A 712 20.18 -26.06 9.90
C THR A 712 19.03 -26.79 10.62
N ARG A 713 17.77 -26.38 10.40
CA ARG A 713 16.57 -26.96 11.03
C ARG A 713 15.96 -28.08 10.20
N PHE A 714 15.92 -27.91 8.88
CA PHE A 714 15.19 -28.81 7.97
C PHE A 714 16.10 -29.69 7.10
N GLY A 715 17.40 -29.39 7.03
CA GLY A 715 18.33 -30.04 6.11
C GLY A 715 18.16 -29.59 4.65
N VAL A 716 17.32 -28.59 4.40
CA VAL A 716 17.08 -27.95 3.11
C VAL A 716 16.82 -26.47 3.36
N ASN A 717 17.34 -25.61 2.48
CA ASN A 717 17.11 -24.18 2.55
C ASN A 717 15.92 -23.78 1.64
N PRO A 718 14.72 -23.51 2.19
CA PRO A 718 13.57 -23.09 1.39
C PRO A 718 13.69 -21.69 0.80
N PHE A 719 14.65 -20.89 1.28
CA PHE A 719 14.92 -19.52 0.81
C PHE A 719 16.23 -19.44 0.02
N GLU A 720 16.71 -20.58 -0.48
CA GLU A 720 17.84 -20.64 -1.41
C GLU A 720 17.41 -20.15 -2.80
N VAL A 721 17.18 -18.84 -2.92
CA VAL A 721 16.62 -18.23 -4.13
C VAL A 721 17.64 -17.39 -4.86
N GLY A 722 17.52 -17.34 -6.19
CA GLY A 722 18.17 -16.37 -7.05
C GLY A 722 17.35 -15.08 -7.16
N ILE A 723 17.94 -14.08 -7.79
CA ILE A 723 17.38 -12.73 -7.88
C ILE A 723 17.03 -12.41 -9.33
N ILE A 724 15.83 -11.85 -9.51
CA ILE A 724 15.39 -11.14 -10.72
C ILE A 724 14.72 -9.82 -10.32
N ALA A 725 14.45 -8.97 -11.29
CA ALA A 725 13.60 -7.79 -11.16
C ALA A 725 12.68 -7.74 -12.38
N SER A 726 11.56 -7.02 -12.29
CA SER A 726 10.61 -6.87 -13.40
C SER A 726 9.87 -5.54 -13.31
N THR A 727 9.03 -5.21 -14.30
CA THR A 727 8.28 -3.95 -14.25
C THR A 727 7.06 -4.01 -13.35
N ASP A 728 6.35 -5.15 -13.30
CA ASP A 728 5.01 -5.27 -12.68
C ASP A 728 4.06 -4.20 -13.30
N THR A 729 4.18 -4.01 -14.61
CA THR A 729 3.46 -2.96 -15.32
C THR A 729 2.00 -3.33 -15.52
N HIS A 730 1.08 -2.44 -15.16
CA HIS A 730 -0.37 -2.59 -15.40
C HIS A 730 -0.84 -1.82 -16.62
N ALA A 731 0.10 -1.37 -17.45
CA ALA A 731 -0.13 -0.65 -18.69
C ALA A 731 0.32 -1.45 -19.92
N ALA A 732 0.63 -2.75 -19.76
CA ALA A 732 1.21 -3.62 -20.79
C ALA A 732 2.57 -3.15 -21.35
N LEU A 733 3.28 -2.28 -20.62
CA LEU A 733 4.55 -1.67 -21.07
C LEU A 733 5.77 -2.49 -20.66
N ALA A 734 5.87 -3.70 -21.19
CA ALA A 734 6.97 -4.62 -20.94
C ALA A 734 8.34 -3.93 -21.03
N GLY A 735 9.12 -3.96 -19.95
CA GLY A 735 10.49 -3.44 -19.87
C GLY A 735 10.66 -1.93 -20.01
N ASN A 736 9.60 -1.14 -19.81
CA ASN A 736 9.69 0.31 -19.83
C ASN A 736 10.13 0.89 -18.48
N THR A 737 11.45 0.91 -18.27
CA THR A 737 12.10 1.28 -17.00
C THR A 737 12.78 2.66 -17.03
N GLY A 738 12.50 3.48 -18.05
CA GLY A 738 13.18 4.75 -18.25
C GLY A 738 12.76 5.85 -17.27
N GLU A 739 13.73 6.45 -16.56
CA GLU A 739 13.51 7.59 -15.67
C GLU A 739 13.11 8.88 -16.43
N GLN A 740 13.64 9.08 -17.64
CA GLN A 740 13.27 10.20 -18.49
C GLN A 740 12.10 9.82 -19.41
N GLY A 741 10.97 10.52 -19.29
CA GLY A 741 9.79 10.25 -20.13
C GLY A 741 8.91 9.12 -19.61
N TYR A 742 9.06 8.75 -18.33
CA TYR A 742 8.23 7.77 -17.63
C TYR A 742 6.72 8.00 -17.86
N PRO A 743 6.02 7.07 -18.53
CA PRO A 743 4.62 7.26 -18.90
C PRO A 743 3.61 6.82 -17.82
N GLY A 744 4.08 6.23 -16.71
CA GLY A 744 3.25 5.58 -15.71
C GLY A 744 3.11 4.05 -15.93
N HIS A 745 2.65 3.35 -14.89
CA HIS A 745 2.37 1.91 -14.87
C HIS A 745 0.89 1.54 -14.85
N LEU A 746 -0.03 2.48 -14.60
CA LEU A 746 -1.46 2.20 -14.35
C LEU A 746 -2.42 2.80 -15.38
N GLY A 747 -1.96 3.09 -16.60
CA GLY A 747 -2.85 3.59 -17.66
C GLY A 747 -3.45 4.97 -17.35
N LEU A 748 -4.78 5.06 -17.23
CA LEU A 748 -5.48 6.34 -16.99
C LEU A 748 -5.13 6.94 -15.62
N ARG A 749 -4.86 6.10 -14.62
CA ARG A 749 -4.69 6.52 -13.23
C ARG A 749 -3.48 7.43 -13.04
N ASP A 750 -2.48 7.28 -13.91
CA ASP A 750 -1.21 7.97 -13.92
C ASP A 750 -0.84 8.46 -15.33
N ALA A 751 -1.86 8.73 -16.16
CA ALA A 751 -1.68 9.18 -17.55
C ALA A 751 -0.98 10.55 -17.66
N ASP A 752 -1.11 11.41 -16.66
CA ASP A 752 -0.50 12.73 -16.61
C ASP A 752 0.31 12.96 -15.32
N ALA A 753 1.05 14.08 -15.29
CA ALA A 753 1.90 14.44 -14.16
C ALA A 753 1.10 14.67 -12.86
N ALA A 754 -0.16 15.10 -12.95
CA ALA A 754 -1.00 15.25 -11.76
C ALA A 754 -1.34 13.88 -11.16
N GLY A 755 -1.70 12.90 -11.99
CA GLY A 755 -1.94 11.52 -11.59
C GLY A 755 -0.71 10.87 -10.94
N ARG A 756 0.47 11.06 -11.54
CA ARG A 756 1.75 10.51 -11.05
C ARG A 756 2.27 11.19 -9.78
N LEU A 757 2.15 12.52 -9.65
CA LEU A 757 2.79 13.29 -8.58
C LEU A 757 1.86 13.62 -7.39
N ALA A 758 0.54 13.40 -7.49
CA ALA A 758 -0.40 13.81 -6.44
C ALA A 758 -0.66 12.73 -5.38
N LYS A 759 -0.38 11.45 -5.66
CA LYS A 759 -0.88 10.32 -4.85
C LYS A 759 0.18 9.80 -3.86
N PRO A 760 -0.14 9.70 -2.56
CA PRO A 760 0.79 9.20 -1.54
C PRO A 760 1.00 7.67 -1.61
N GLY A 761 2.14 7.26 -1.05
CA GLY A 761 2.85 6.00 -1.33
C GLY A 761 2.27 4.62 -1.00
N ALA A 762 1.06 4.51 -0.46
CA ALA A 762 0.49 3.19 -0.11
C ALA A 762 -0.49 2.65 -1.16
N THR A 763 -0.65 3.33 -2.28
CA THR A 763 -1.52 2.89 -3.37
C THR A 763 -0.75 2.85 -4.67
N PRO A 764 -0.92 1.80 -5.50
CA PRO A 764 -0.25 1.72 -6.81
C PRO A 764 -0.31 3.04 -7.61
N GLY A 765 0.76 3.35 -8.32
CA GLY A 765 0.93 4.54 -9.16
C GLY A 765 1.15 5.82 -8.36
N SER A 766 1.79 5.71 -7.20
CA SER A 766 2.14 6.83 -6.32
C SER A 766 3.50 7.46 -6.69
N PHE A 767 3.78 8.65 -6.15
CA PHE A 767 5.02 9.37 -6.47
C PHE A 767 6.31 8.76 -5.88
N VAL A 768 6.18 7.80 -4.95
CA VAL A 768 7.31 7.06 -4.35
C VAL A 768 7.66 5.79 -5.11
N GLU A 769 6.90 5.45 -6.15
CA GLU A 769 7.15 4.30 -7.01
C GLU A 769 8.12 4.67 -8.12
N GLY A 770 8.93 3.70 -8.54
CA GLY A 770 9.89 3.83 -9.64
C GLY A 770 9.35 3.23 -10.94
N PRO A 771 10.10 3.32 -12.05
CA PRO A 771 9.74 2.72 -13.34
C PRO A 771 9.81 1.17 -13.40
N GLY A 772 10.18 0.51 -12.31
CA GLY A 772 10.37 -0.94 -12.25
C GLY A 772 11.71 -1.40 -12.84
N GLY A 773 11.96 -2.71 -12.79
CA GLY A 773 13.24 -3.32 -13.12
C GLY A 773 13.20 -4.27 -14.32
N LEU A 774 14.34 -4.93 -14.57
CA LEU A 774 14.50 -5.96 -15.61
C LEU A 774 15.15 -7.22 -15.07
N ALA A 775 14.75 -8.36 -15.63
CA ALA A 775 15.36 -9.65 -15.39
C ALA A 775 16.53 -9.81 -16.35
N ALA A 776 17.69 -10.19 -15.81
CA ALA A 776 18.89 -10.46 -16.59
C ALA A 776 19.31 -11.92 -16.40
N VAL A 777 19.48 -12.64 -17.50
CA VAL A 777 19.63 -14.10 -17.52
C VAL A 777 20.86 -14.49 -18.33
N TRP A 778 21.75 -15.28 -17.73
CA TRP A 778 22.89 -15.88 -18.43
C TRP A 778 22.51 -17.27 -18.97
N ALA A 779 22.19 -17.35 -20.26
CA ALA A 779 21.78 -18.59 -20.93
C ALA A 779 22.69 -18.94 -22.10
N THR A 780 22.73 -20.21 -22.50
CA THR A 780 23.55 -20.64 -23.64
C THR A 780 23.05 -20.07 -24.96
N GLU A 781 21.76 -19.77 -25.06
CA GLU A 781 21.10 -19.22 -26.24
C GLU A 781 19.75 -18.61 -25.81
N ASN A 782 19.11 -17.85 -26.71
CA ASN A 782 17.83 -17.20 -26.45
C ASN A 782 16.62 -18.08 -26.80
N SER A 783 16.65 -19.37 -26.42
CA SER A 783 15.51 -20.27 -26.52
C SER A 783 14.75 -20.36 -25.20
N ARG A 784 13.45 -20.70 -25.25
CA ARG A 784 12.62 -20.83 -24.06
C ARG A 784 13.19 -21.83 -23.06
N GLU A 785 13.66 -22.98 -23.53
CA GLU A 785 14.28 -24.01 -22.69
C GLU A 785 15.59 -23.54 -22.07
N ALA A 786 16.47 -22.90 -22.84
CA ALA A 786 17.78 -22.46 -22.34
C ALA A 786 17.65 -21.33 -21.31
N LEU A 787 16.73 -20.39 -21.53
CA LEU A 787 16.41 -19.33 -20.58
C LEU A 787 15.71 -19.89 -19.34
N PHE A 788 14.72 -20.79 -19.49
CA PHE A 788 14.07 -21.43 -18.34
C PHE A 788 15.08 -22.21 -17.48
N ASP A 789 15.96 -22.97 -18.11
CA ASP A 789 17.00 -23.72 -17.41
C ASP A 789 17.98 -22.76 -16.70
N ALA A 790 18.14 -21.53 -17.20
CA ALA A 790 18.93 -20.47 -16.58
C ALA A 790 18.25 -19.85 -15.36
N LEU A 791 16.95 -19.58 -15.48
CA LEU A 791 16.09 -19.15 -14.39
C LEU A 791 16.11 -20.20 -13.25
N ARG A 792 15.92 -21.48 -13.59
CA ARG A 792 15.92 -22.58 -12.61
C ARG A 792 17.26 -22.77 -11.91
N ARG A 793 18.39 -22.64 -12.62
CA ARG A 793 19.73 -22.72 -12.00
C ARG A 793 20.18 -21.41 -11.34
N ARG A 794 19.33 -20.37 -11.35
CA ARG A 794 19.55 -19.08 -10.69
C ARG A 794 20.74 -18.29 -11.21
N GLU A 795 21.16 -18.53 -12.45
CA GLU A 795 22.23 -17.74 -13.06
C GLU A 795 21.67 -16.44 -13.65
N THR A 796 21.10 -15.66 -12.74
CA THR A 796 20.28 -14.50 -13.03
C THR A 796 20.65 -13.35 -12.11
N TYR A 797 20.22 -12.15 -12.47
CA TYR A 797 20.26 -11.00 -11.61
C TYR A 797 19.13 -10.03 -11.96
N GLY A 798 18.79 -9.15 -11.03
CA GLY A 798 17.81 -8.08 -11.25
C GLY A 798 18.53 -6.75 -11.46
N THR A 799 17.99 -5.90 -12.33
CA THR A 799 18.38 -4.48 -12.41
C THR A 799 17.20 -3.58 -12.08
N SER A 800 17.44 -2.41 -11.50
CA SER A 800 16.39 -1.43 -11.22
C SER A 800 15.96 -0.62 -12.44
N GLY A 801 16.48 -0.94 -13.63
CA GLY A 801 16.06 -0.35 -14.89
C GLY A 801 17.10 -0.48 -16.01
N PRO A 802 18.32 0.05 -15.85
CA PRO A 802 19.37 -0.04 -16.87
C PRO A 802 19.82 -1.47 -17.16
N ARG A 803 20.30 -1.70 -18.38
CA ARG A 803 20.81 -3.00 -18.86
C ARG A 803 22.28 -3.20 -18.51
N MET A 804 22.60 -3.10 -17.22
CA MET A 804 23.94 -3.31 -16.68
C MET A 804 24.36 -4.76 -16.87
N GLN A 805 25.58 -5.03 -17.33
CA GLN A 805 26.09 -6.40 -17.46
C GLN A 805 26.87 -6.77 -16.21
N VAL A 806 26.45 -7.82 -15.49
CA VAL A 806 27.10 -8.24 -14.25
C VAL A 806 27.38 -9.73 -14.28
N ARG A 807 28.61 -10.12 -13.94
CA ARG A 807 29.02 -11.50 -13.66
C ARG A 807 29.61 -11.59 -12.26
N PHE A 808 29.27 -12.66 -11.57
CA PHE A 808 29.77 -12.96 -10.24
C PHE A 808 30.07 -14.44 -10.16
N PHE A 809 31.29 -14.80 -9.80
CA PHE A 809 31.75 -16.17 -9.63
C PHE A 809 32.41 -16.33 -8.28
N GLY A 810 32.34 -17.55 -7.73
CA GLY A 810 32.97 -17.93 -6.48
C GLY A 810 33.59 -19.32 -6.58
N GLY A 811 34.60 -19.59 -5.76
CA GLY A 811 35.19 -20.93 -5.61
C GLY A 811 36.71 -20.94 -5.62
N ALA A 812 37.31 -22.03 -6.10
CA ALA A 812 38.76 -22.21 -6.20
C ALA A 812 39.34 -21.51 -7.45
N LEU A 813 39.02 -20.22 -7.59
CA LEU A 813 39.42 -19.42 -8.75
C LEU A 813 40.95 -19.17 -8.77
N PRO A 814 41.63 -19.27 -9.92
CA PRO A 814 43.04 -18.87 -10.08
C PRO A 814 43.30 -17.39 -9.79
N GLU A 815 44.51 -17.02 -9.38
CA GLU A 815 44.90 -15.61 -9.19
C GLU A 815 45.10 -14.90 -10.54
N GLY A 816 44.73 -13.62 -10.61
CA GLY A 816 44.97 -12.79 -11.78
C GLY A 816 44.07 -13.12 -12.97
N LEU A 817 42.90 -13.72 -12.73
CA LEU A 817 41.88 -13.99 -13.75
C LEU A 817 41.49 -12.72 -14.51
N CYS A 818 41.43 -11.56 -13.87
CA CYS A 818 41.06 -10.31 -14.56
C CYS A 818 41.99 -9.92 -15.72
N ALA A 819 43.24 -10.39 -15.71
CA ALA A 819 44.19 -10.18 -16.81
C ALA A 819 44.24 -11.35 -17.81
N ASP A 820 43.47 -12.41 -17.55
CA ASP A 820 43.51 -13.66 -18.32
C ASP A 820 42.53 -13.61 -19.50
N PRO A 821 42.99 -13.81 -20.75
CA PRO A 821 42.10 -13.84 -21.90
C PRO A 821 41.12 -15.03 -21.89
N GLN A 822 41.37 -16.06 -21.07
CA GLN A 822 40.47 -17.21 -20.86
C GLN A 822 39.67 -17.10 -19.56
N LEU A 823 39.52 -15.89 -19.01
CA LEU A 823 38.82 -15.62 -17.74
C LEU A 823 37.51 -16.40 -17.60
N LEU A 824 36.59 -16.28 -18.56
CA LEU A 824 35.26 -16.91 -18.45
C LEU A 824 35.34 -18.44 -18.47
N GLN A 825 36.16 -19.01 -19.36
CA GLN A 825 36.34 -20.45 -19.44
C GLN A 825 36.92 -21.01 -18.13
N LYS A 826 37.89 -20.32 -17.53
CA LYS A 826 38.47 -20.69 -16.24
C LYS A 826 37.45 -20.54 -15.11
N ALA A 827 36.74 -19.41 -15.04
CA ALA A 827 35.72 -19.17 -14.02
C ALA A 827 34.62 -20.25 -14.01
N TYR A 828 34.13 -20.66 -15.19
CA TYR A 828 33.14 -21.75 -15.31
C TYR A 828 33.68 -23.15 -15.02
N THR A 829 34.99 -23.38 -15.14
CA THR A 829 35.58 -24.71 -14.91
C THR A 829 36.13 -24.90 -13.50
N THR A 830 36.52 -23.81 -12.82
CA THR A 830 37.15 -23.85 -11.48
C THR A 830 36.30 -23.25 -10.37
N GLY A 831 35.17 -22.62 -10.71
CA GLY A 831 34.23 -22.04 -9.76
C GLY A 831 32.79 -22.27 -10.16
N VAL A 832 31.89 -21.62 -9.44
CA VAL A 832 30.45 -21.58 -9.75
C VAL A 832 30.02 -20.14 -10.03
N PRO A 833 29.09 -19.91 -10.98
CA PRO A 833 28.51 -18.60 -11.19
C PRO A 833 27.51 -18.24 -10.08
N MET A 834 27.04 -16.99 -10.09
CA MET A 834 25.89 -16.53 -9.30
C MET A 834 24.72 -17.54 -9.36
N GLY A 835 24.06 -17.77 -8.23
CA GLY A 835 23.02 -18.78 -8.07
C GLY A 835 23.53 -20.20 -7.77
N GLY A 836 24.84 -20.44 -7.89
CA GLY A 836 25.48 -21.71 -7.59
C GLY A 836 25.77 -21.93 -6.10
N GLU A 837 26.16 -23.16 -5.78
CA GLU A 837 26.53 -23.60 -4.43
C GLU A 837 27.98 -24.08 -4.41
N LEU A 838 28.68 -23.79 -3.31
CA LEU A 838 30.04 -24.20 -3.03
C LEU A 838 30.07 -25.02 -1.74
N THR A 839 30.94 -26.04 -1.71
CA THR A 839 31.38 -26.62 -0.45
C THR A 839 32.57 -25.84 0.09
N ALA A 840 32.54 -25.49 1.37
CA ALA A 840 33.62 -24.77 2.03
C ALA A 840 34.94 -25.54 1.94
N THR A 841 36.04 -24.79 1.84
CA THR A 841 37.39 -25.33 2.00
C THR A 841 38.15 -24.46 2.98
N ALA A 842 39.18 -24.99 3.64
CA ALA A 842 39.99 -24.24 4.60
C ALA A 842 40.63 -22.95 4.03
N ALA A 843 40.76 -22.83 2.71
CA ALA A 843 41.31 -21.64 2.05
C ALA A 843 40.26 -20.52 1.83
N GLY A 844 38.97 -20.84 1.97
CA GLY A 844 37.85 -19.94 1.68
C GLY A 844 37.62 -19.70 0.18
N PRO A 845 36.42 -19.23 -0.20
CA PRO A 845 36.10 -18.93 -1.59
C PRO A 845 36.80 -17.66 -2.06
N ARG A 846 37.34 -17.70 -3.29
CA ARG A 846 37.74 -16.51 -4.03
C ARG A 846 36.62 -16.10 -4.96
N PHE A 847 36.35 -14.80 -5.03
CA PHE A 847 35.29 -14.23 -5.85
C PHE A 847 35.85 -13.41 -7.00
N LEU A 848 35.19 -13.50 -8.14
CA LEU A 848 35.42 -12.68 -9.33
C LEU A 848 34.15 -11.91 -9.65
N ILE A 849 34.29 -10.60 -9.80
CA ILE A 849 33.20 -9.70 -10.20
C ILE A 849 33.59 -9.02 -11.51
N GLN A 850 32.73 -9.10 -12.51
CA GLN A 850 32.79 -8.26 -13.70
C GLN A 850 31.52 -7.42 -13.81
N ALA A 851 31.68 -6.14 -14.07
CA ALA A 851 30.56 -5.22 -14.26
C ALA A 851 30.84 -4.28 -15.44
N ILE A 852 29.87 -4.14 -16.33
CA ILE A 852 29.89 -3.18 -17.45
C ILE A 852 28.61 -2.34 -17.36
N ALA A 853 28.78 -1.02 -17.30
CA ALA A 853 27.68 -0.07 -17.24
C ALA A 853 26.87 -0.11 -18.53
N ASP A 854 25.58 0.19 -18.43
CA ASP A 854 24.75 0.32 -19.62
C ASP A 854 25.23 1.53 -20.44
N PRO A 855 25.62 1.37 -21.72
CA PRO A 855 26.11 2.48 -22.53
C PRO A 855 25.09 3.61 -22.73
N THR A 856 23.80 3.35 -22.49
CA THR A 856 22.74 4.36 -22.55
C THR A 856 22.39 4.97 -21.19
N SER A 857 23.05 4.54 -20.10
CA SER A 857 22.81 5.02 -18.72
C SER A 857 24.05 5.73 -18.14
N HIS A 858 24.46 5.40 -16.92
CA HIS A 858 25.49 6.11 -16.18
C HIS A 858 26.62 5.18 -15.70
N PRO A 859 27.88 5.67 -15.66
CA PRO A 859 28.98 4.97 -15.00
C PRO A 859 28.67 4.54 -13.56
N PHE A 860 29.28 3.44 -13.12
CA PHE A 860 29.20 2.98 -11.75
C PHE A 860 29.89 3.92 -10.78
N ALA A 861 29.28 4.12 -9.62
CA ALA A 861 29.92 4.72 -8.46
C ALA A 861 30.49 3.65 -7.51
N ARG A 862 29.87 2.48 -7.39
CA ARG A 862 30.29 1.46 -6.42
C ARG A 862 30.04 0.03 -6.90
N VAL A 863 30.89 -0.88 -6.41
CA VAL A 863 30.71 -2.33 -6.47
C VAL A 863 30.87 -2.88 -5.06
N GLN A 864 29.86 -3.58 -4.59
CA GLN A 864 29.78 -4.16 -3.25
C GLN A 864 29.58 -5.67 -3.32
N VAL A 865 30.06 -6.36 -2.28
CA VAL A 865 29.68 -7.73 -1.96
C VAL A 865 28.95 -7.72 -0.62
N ILE A 866 27.78 -8.33 -0.58
CA ILE A 866 26.98 -8.51 0.62
C ILE A 866 27.14 -9.97 1.04
N LYS A 867 27.63 -10.17 2.27
CA LYS A 867 27.74 -11.47 2.94
C LYS A 867 26.54 -11.66 3.85
N GLY A 868 25.86 -12.80 3.76
CA GLY A 868 24.97 -13.32 4.79
C GLY A 868 25.62 -14.51 5.49
N THR A 869 25.48 -14.64 6.80
CA THR A 869 26.00 -15.77 7.58
C THR A 869 25.24 -15.89 8.91
N LEU A 870 25.59 -16.87 9.74
CA LEU A 870 25.05 -17.02 11.09
C LEU A 870 26.07 -16.54 12.13
N ASP A 871 25.61 -15.85 13.16
CA ASP A 871 26.47 -15.48 14.28
C ASP A 871 26.68 -16.65 15.26
N ALA A 872 27.46 -16.42 16.33
CA ALA A 872 27.75 -17.44 17.34
C ALA A 872 26.50 -17.96 18.11
N SER A 873 25.38 -17.24 18.05
CA SER A 873 24.10 -17.66 18.62
C SER A 873 23.20 -18.39 17.62
N GLY A 874 23.62 -18.47 16.35
CA GLY A 874 22.84 -19.05 15.25
C GLY A 874 21.84 -18.06 14.63
N GLU A 875 21.95 -16.77 14.94
CA GLU A 875 21.08 -15.74 14.36
C GLU A 875 21.62 -15.25 13.01
N PRO A 876 20.73 -14.98 12.03
CA PRO A 876 21.16 -14.48 10.73
C PRO A 876 21.72 -13.07 10.82
N VAL A 877 22.90 -12.86 10.24
CA VAL A 877 23.55 -11.55 10.17
C VAL A 877 24.06 -11.27 8.76
N THR A 878 24.09 -9.99 8.39
CA THR A 878 24.54 -9.56 7.08
C THR A 878 25.59 -8.47 7.19
N ARG A 879 26.55 -8.46 6.26
CA ARG A 879 27.61 -7.47 6.19
C ARG A 879 27.81 -7.01 4.75
N VAL A 880 27.96 -5.70 4.57
CA VAL A 880 28.27 -5.09 3.28
C VAL A 880 29.77 -4.80 3.21
N VAL A 881 30.38 -5.10 2.07
CA VAL A 881 31.80 -4.85 1.79
C VAL A 881 31.90 -4.09 0.48
N ASP A 882 32.49 -2.89 0.53
CA ASP A 882 32.87 -2.16 -0.68
C ASP A 882 34.11 -2.82 -1.31
N VAL A 883 33.95 -3.36 -2.51
CA VAL A 883 35.07 -3.90 -3.31
C VAL A 883 35.69 -2.78 -4.15
N LYS A 884 34.86 -1.88 -4.68
CA LYS A 884 35.30 -0.70 -5.41
C LYS A 884 34.37 0.46 -5.14
N VAL A 885 34.95 1.62 -4.81
CA VAL A 885 34.27 2.91 -4.76
C VAL A 885 34.97 3.84 -5.73
N ALA A 886 34.19 4.60 -6.49
CA ALA A 886 34.68 5.63 -7.37
C ALA A 886 35.07 6.87 -6.55
N ASP A 887 36.22 7.45 -6.88
CA ASP A 887 36.62 8.76 -6.36
C ASP A 887 35.90 9.88 -7.12
N ASP A 888 35.77 11.05 -6.49
CA ASP A 888 35.31 12.30 -7.12
C ASP A 888 33.92 12.25 -7.80
N ILE A 889 32.97 11.49 -7.24
CA ILE A 889 31.58 11.49 -7.71
C ILE A 889 30.95 12.88 -7.47
N VAL A 890 30.54 13.53 -8.56
CA VAL A 890 29.77 14.77 -8.53
C VAL A 890 28.38 14.46 -9.06
N ALA A 891 27.40 14.48 -8.15
CA ALA A 891 25.99 14.30 -8.48
C ALA A 891 25.47 15.48 -9.30
N PRO A 892 24.48 15.26 -10.18
CA PRO A 892 23.86 16.34 -10.92
C PRO A 892 23.08 17.29 -10.01
N ASN A 893 22.98 18.54 -10.43
CA ASN A 893 22.09 19.51 -9.79
C ASN A 893 20.62 19.17 -10.07
N ALA A 894 19.85 18.80 -9.04
CA ALA A 894 18.48 18.33 -9.18
C ALA A 894 17.54 19.39 -9.80
N GLU A 895 17.77 20.67 -9.53
CA GLU A 895 17.01 21.79 -10.09
C GLU A 895 17.22 21.95 -11.61
N ALA A 896 18.26 21.35 -12.17
CA ALA A 896 18.56 21.38 -13.59
C ALA A 896 17.96 20.19 -14.37
N CYS A 897 17.34 19.22 -13.69
CA CYS A 897 16.63 18.10 -14.32
C CYS A 897 15.29 18.58 -14.91
N VAL A 898 15.27 19.12 -16.13
CA VAL A 898 14.05 19.64 -16.80
C VAL A 898 13.67 18.78 -18.01
N LEU A 899 12.43 18.29 -18.07
CA LEU A 899 11.93 17.49 -19.21
C LEU A 899 12.19 18.17 -20.57
N GLY A 900 12.56 17.37 -21.56
CA GLY A 900 12.89 17.84 -22.91
C GLY A 900 14.25 18.55 -23.03
N LYS A 901 15.03 18.65 -21.95
CA LYS A 901 16.43 19.11 -21.99
C LYS A 901 17.40 17.94 -21.80
N ALA A 902 18.64 18.16 -22.23
CA ALA A 902 19.73 17.22 -21.98
C ALA A 902 19.96 17.02 -20.47
N PRO A 903 20.37 15.80 -20.04
CA PRO A 903 20.77 15.53 -18.66
C PRO A 903 21.76 16.56 -18.11
N PRO A 904 21.56 17.07 -16.88
CA PRO A 904 22.49 18.00 -16.27
C PRO A 904 23.88 17.36 -16.10
N PRO A 905 24.96 18.17 -16.10
CA PRO A 905 26.31 17.66 -15.93
C PRO A 905 26.47 16.90 -14.61
N ALA A 906 27.15 15.76 -14.68
CA ALA A 906 27.60 14.96 -13.55
C ALA A 906 28.89 14.22 -13.98
N SER A 907 29.78 13.92 -13.03
CA SER A 907 31.11 13.39 -13.32
C SER A 907 31.58 12.37 -12.30
N GLY A 908 32.68 11.69 -12.64
CA GLY A 908 33.23 10.58 -11.85
C GLY A 908 32.62 9.24 -12.25
N GLY A 909 33.03 8.19 -11.54
CA GLY A 909 32.59 6.82 -11.79
C GLY A 909 33.47 6.05 -12.79
N PHE A 910 33.11 4.80 -13.02
CA PHE A 910 33.79 3.89 -13.94
C PHE A 910 32.78 3.07 -14.75
N SER A 911 33.01 2.90 -16.04
CA SER A 911 32.08 2.19 -16.94
C SER A 911 32.33 0.68 -16.98
N GLU A 912 33.51 0.24 -16.58
CA GLU A 912 33.92 -1.16 -16.58
C GLU A 912 34.67 -1.46 -15.28
N PHE A 913 34.46 -2.65 -14.75
CA PHE A 913 35.15 -3.17 -13.59
C PHE A 913 35.40 -4.67 -13.73
N CYS A 914 36.62 -5.10 -13.44
CA CYS A 914 36.95 -6.49 -13.14
C CYS A 914 37.74 -6.49 -11.84
N GLY A 915 37.28 -7.24 -10.84
CA GLY A 915 37.93 -7.36 -9.55
C GLY A 915 37.88 -8.77 -9.00
N GLU A 916 38.93 -9.13 -8.27
CA GLU A 916 39.02 -10.36 -7.49
C GLU A 916 38.97 -9.99 -6.00
N TRP A 917 38.17 -10.69 -5.22
CA TRP A 917 38.00 -10.45 -3.78
C TRP A 917 37.94 -11.76 -3.00
N THR A 918 38.42 -11.74 -1.76
CA THR A 918 38.37 -12.87 -0.83
C THR A 918 37.83 -12.40 0.50
N ASP A 919 36.99 -13.20 1.14
CA ASP A 919 36.47 -12.89 2.46
C ASP A 919 37.55 -13.13 3.54
N PRO A 920 38.11 -12.07 4.17
CA PRO A 920 39.14 -12.23 5.19
C PRO A 920 38.60 -12.81 6.50
N ASP A 921 37.27 -12.75 6.70
CA ASP A 921 36.57 -13.19 7.90
C ASP A 921 35.76 -14.48 7.62
N PHE A 922 36.22 -15.28 6.65
CA PHE A 922 35.59 -16.56 6.30
C PHE A 922 35.84 -17.62 7.38
N ASP A 923 34.77 -18.32 7.76
CA ASP A 923 34.83 -19.49 8.64
C ASP A 923 34.23 -20.69 7.89
N PRO A 924 35.02 -21.73 7.56
CA PRO A 924 34.52 -22.91 6.84
C PRO A 924 33.52 -23.75 7.64
N ALA A 925 33.41 -23.54 8.96
CA ALA A 925 32.47 -24.25 9.81
C ALA A 925 31.07 -23.61 9.87
N VAL A 926 30.90 -22.41 9.30
CA VAL A 926 29.64 -21.65 9.36
C VAL A 926 29.10 -21.44 7.95
N PRO A 927 27.82 -21.75 7.69
CA PRO A 927 27.22 -21.50 6.38
C PRO A 927 27.24 -20.00 6.05
N ALA A 928 27.44 -19.69 4.77
CA ALA A 928 27.46 -18.32 4.29
C ALA A 928 26.85 -18.19 2.89
N LEU A 929 26.45 -16.98 2.53
CA LEU A 929 26.04 -16.61 1.18
C LEU A 929 26.66 -15.28 0.79
N TYR A 930 26.89 -15.07 -0.51
CA TYR A 930 27.45 -13.84 -1.05
C TYR A 930 26.69 -13.42 -2.30
N TYR A 931 26.32 -12.15 -2.41
CA TYR A 931 25.88 -11.57 -3.69
C TYR A 931 26.56 -10.23 -3.94
N ALA A 932 26.70 -9.86 -5.21
CA ALA A 932 27.24 -8.57 -5.60
C ALA A 932 26.11 -7.57 -5.85
N ARG A 933 26.35 -6.32 -5.46
CA ARG A 933 25.53 -5.15 -5.78
C ARG A 933 26.38 -4.12 -6.51
N VAL A 934 25.98 -3.74 -7.71
CA VAL A 934 26.62 -2.66 -8.47
C VAL A 934 25.71 -1.45 -8.52
N VAL A 935 26.26 -0.26 -8.39
CA VAL A 935 25.48 0.97 -8.19
C VAL A 935 26.01 2.04 -9.12
N GLU A 936 25.15 2.58 -9.95
CA GLU A 936 25.42 3.75 -10.79
C GLU A 936 25.64 5.00 -9.93
N ARG A 937 26.36 5.96 -10.48
CA ARG A 937 26.40 7.29 -9.90
C ARG A 937 25.01 7.95 -9.93
N PRO A 938 24.68 8.84 -8.97
CA PRO A 938 23.36 9.45 -8.91
C PRO A 938 22.97 10.17 -10.22
N SER A 939 21.71 10.02 -10.61
CA SER A 939 21.07 10.63 -11.78
C SER A 939 19.71 11.22 -11.41
N CYS A 940 19.07 11.93 -12.34
CA CYS A 940 17.77 12.55 -12.09
C CYS A 940 16.66 11.48 -12.09
N ARG A 941 15.86 11.43 -11.00
CA ARG A 941 14.64 10.61 -10.90
C ARG A 941 13.51 11.18 -11.76
N TRP A 942 12.60 10.33 -12.25
CA TRP A 942 11.45 10.67 -13.09
C TRP A 942 10.59 11.77 -12.45
N SER A 943 10.36 11.67 -11.14
CA SER A 943 9.54 12.64 -10.42
C SER A 943 10.18 14.03 -10.42
N THR A 944 11.51 14.11 -10.36
CA THR A 944 12.26 15.37 -10.43
C THR A 944 12.14 16.00 -11.80
N TRP A 945 12.26 15.20 -12.88
CA TRP A 945 12.05 15.67 -14.24
C TRP A 945 10.67 16.32 -14.41
N GLU A 946 9.63 15.66 -13.94
CA GLU A 946 8.24 16.13 -14.06
C GLU A 946 7.97 17.35 -13.18
N CYS A 947 8.38 17.31 -11.90
CA CYS A 947 8.18 18.41 -10.99
C CYS A 947 8.83 19.70 -11.49
N ASN A 948 10.01 19.60 -12.11
CA ASN A 948 10.69 20.76 -12.68
C ASN A 948 10.07 21.28 -13.98
N ALA A 949 9.30 20.45 -14.69
CA ALA A 949 8.52 20.87 -15.85
C ALA A 949 7.26 21.66 -15.44
N LEU A 950 6.79 21.51 -14.20
CA LEU A 950 5.60 22.19 -13.68
C LEU A 950 5.94 23.58 -13.07
N PRO A 951 5.04 24.58 -13.23
CA PRO A 951 5.16 25.88 -12.56
C PRO A 951 5.19 25.74 -11.04
N ALA A 952 6.08 26.48 -10.36
CA ALA A 952 6.30 26.36 -8.92
C ALA A 952 5.02 26.56 -8.07
N GLU A 953 4.13 27.48 -8.48
CA GLU A 953 2.89 27.81 -7.74
C GLU A 953 1.81 26.71 -7.80
N GLY A 954 1.99 25.69 -8.66
CA GLY A 954 1.00 24.63 -8.89
C GLY A 954 1.55 23.21 -8.79
N ARG A 955 2.73 23.02 -8.19
CA ARG A 955 3.34 21.69 -8.06
C ARG A 955 2.52 20.79 -7.10
N PRO A 956 2.21 19.54 -7.49
CA PRO A 956 1.57 18.57 -6.60
C PRO A 956 2.42 18.26 -5.36
N ALA A 957 1.76 17.74 -4.32
CA ALA A 957 2.39 17.45 -3.02
C ALA A 957 3.62 16.54 -3.13
N GLY A 958 3.63 15.56 -4.06
CA GLY A 958 4.77 14.66 -4.28
C GLY A 958 6.05 15.38 -4.69
N CYS A 959 5.97 16.58 -5.27
CA CYS A 959 7.15 17.38 -5.60
C CYS A 959 7.92 17.89 -4.40
N THR A 960 7.26 18.02 -3.24
CA THR A 960 7.86 18.51 -2.00
C THR A 960 7.84 17.46 -0.88
N ASP A 961 7.37 16.24 -1.16
CA ASP A 961 7.32 15.17 -0.16
C ASP A 961 8.76 14.70 0.16
N PRO A 962 9.14 14.65 1.45
CA PRO A 962 10.50 14.30 1.86
C PRO A 962 10.84 12.83 1.63
N ARG A 963 9.86 11.95 1.36
CA ARG A 963 10.11 10.54 1.01
C ARG A 963 10.62 10.36 -0.41
N VAL A 964 10.44 11.38 -1.27
CA VAL A 964 10.86 11.31 -2.67
C VAL A 964 12.24 11.93 -2.82
N GLU A 965 13.23 11.06 -2.97
CA GLU A 965 14.57 11.44 -3.37
C GLU A 965 14.55 12.16 -4.72
N LYS A 966 15.33 13.22 -4.84
CA LYS A 966 15.39 13.99 -6.10
C LYS A 966 16.30 13.34 -7.14
N LEU A 967 17.24 12.54 -6.66
CA LEU A 967 18.16 11.78 -7.48
C LEU A 967 17.98 10.30 -7.20
N VAL A 968 18.26 9.48 -8.19
CA VAL A 968 18.21 8.02 -8.12
C VAL A 968 19.60 7.46 -8.40
N ALA A 969 19.95 6.36 -7.77
CA ALA A 969 21.17 5.62 -8.04
C ALA A 969 20.78 4.18 -8.41
N GLU A 970 20.60 4.00 -9.72
CA GLU A 970 20.25 2.73 -10.34
C GLU A 970 21.27 1.65 -9.98
N ARG A 971 20.83 0.39 -9.93
CA ARG A 971 21.65 -0.71 -9.43
C ARG A 971 21.24 -2.05 -10.01
N ALA A 972 22.11 -3.03 -9.79
CA ALA A 972 21.81 -4.44 -10.06
C ALA A 972 22.26 -5.33 -8.90
N TRP A 973 21.54 -6.43 -8.69
CA TRP A 973 21.75 -7.40 -7.61
C TRP A 973 21.90 -8.80 -8.20
N THR A 974 23.08 -9.39 -8.04
CA THR A 974 23.32 -10.76 -8.54
C THR A 974 22.60 -11.79 -7.70
N SER A 975 22.25 -12.94 -8.28
CA SER A 975 21.87 -14.10 -7.47
C SER A 975 22.98 -14.46 -6.47
N PRO A 976 22.64 -14.93 -5.26
CA PRO A 976 23.63 -15.33 -4.28
C PRO A 976 24.41 -16.57 -4.70
N ILE A 977 25.68 -16.63 -4.31
CA ILE A 977 26.47 -17.85 -4.25
C ILE A 977 26.41 -18.36 -2.82
N TRP A 978 25.99 -19.61 -2.66
CA TRP A 978 25.82 -20.27 -1.37
C TRP A 978 27.08 -21.06 -1.02
N VAL A 979 27.46 -21.08 0.26
CA VAL A 979 28.63 -21.80 0.77
C VAL A 979 28.20 -22.67 1.94
N ALA A 980 28.09 -23.97 1.67
CA ALA A 980 27.82 -24.99 2.67
C ALA A 980 29.09 -25.31 3.48
N PRO A 981 28.99 -25.58 4.80
CA PRO A 981 30.12 -25.97 5.63
C PRO A 981 30.71 -27.34 5.21
N GLU A 982 31.96 -27.61 5.61
CA GLU A 982 32.72 -28.84 5.27
C GLU A 982 32.17 -30.13 5.92
#